data_AF-A0A7C0VRJ2-F1
#
_entry.id   AF-A0A7C0VRJ2-F1
#
_cell.length_a   1.000
_cell.length_b   1.000
_cell.length_c   1.000
_cell.angle_alpha   90.00
_cell.angle_beta   90.00
_cell.angle_gamma   90.00
#
_symmetry.space_group_name_H-M   'P 1'
#
loop_
_entity.id
_entity.type
_entity.pdbx_description
1 polymer ?
#
loop_
_entity_poly.entity_id
_entity_poly.type
_entity_poly.pdbx_seq_one_letter_code
_entity_poly.pdbx_strand_id
1 'polypeptide(L)'
;RSYATLIDHAQTVMTGSGLYGELKELEDQIAEYNRTKEIDKGRAHAAQHVITDLLVSTKLSEELHLERLVEEGATFERIVDLAHEAITRIYNSQIPDGMHIFGETPKGDRKVELIGSILRYDSELRKAVFDLMGMDVEISEAPVDVLSDADALGKELIREFLEDARSGESSGLEILEKVFGDRLKNADESAILQARDKICDISSAIDASDELGALLHGFDAGYIEPGPSGLITRGKPEILPTGRNFYSLDPFKIPTKAAWRIGERLADGVIAKYEEEHGRIPENIAMYWMASDIMWADGEQLAQIMHLIGCEPVWDGSRVKGYRIIPLEELSRPRIDVTIRVSGITRDCFYNCVEFLDEAIREISVLDEPDDMNYIKKHTSGRAEAESEDGDVSGTVAGTGTGSGARIFSSKPGTYGNGVNLAVYASAWKEDKDLSDVYLYWNGYEYGKGVFGVESHDKFASQLKTVDLTFNKTVTDEYDLCGCCCYFGTHGGLTTAARELSGSDVPAYYGDTRDVNRVEVRTLADEVRRVVRTKLLNPKWIEGMKNHGYKGAGDISKRIGRVYGWEATTQEVDDWIFDDITRTFVLDCEMRQFFEENNPYALEEIGRRLLEAAERGLWDADPEVLDGLKNAYLEMEGVIEERMGDVKGDFQGGSIDVVTAEEVAGWKAKMEKILG
;
A
#
# COMPACT_ATOMS: atom_id res chain seq x y z
N ARG A 1 -14.45 -17.37 -13.61
CA ARG A 1 -15.83 -16.81 -13.61
C ARG A 1 -16.40 -16.56 -15.01
N SER A 2 -15.57 -16.31 -16.02
CA SER A 2 -16.02 -15.92 -17.38
C SER A 2 -15.38 -16.73 -18.51
N TYR A 3 -14.70 -17.85 -18.21
CA TYR A 3 -13.95 -18.64 -19.19
C TYR A 3 -12.95 -17.83 -20.03
N ALA A 4 -12.40 -16.76 -19.45
CA ALA A 4 -11.47 -15.88 -20.14
C ALA A 4 -10.13 -16.59 -20.41
N THR A 5 -9.63 -16.42 -21.63
CA THR A 5 -8.20 -16.58 -21.94
C THR A 5 -7.57 -15.21 -21.78
N LEU A 6 -6.63 -15.09 -20.84
CA LEU A 6 -5.96 -13.81 -20.59
C LEU A 6 -4.82 -13.62 -21.58
N ILE A 7 -4.56 -12.37 -21.90
CA ILE A 7 -3.34 -11.92 -22.55
C ILE A 7 -2.83 -10.81 -21.63
N ASP A 8 -1.77 -11.10 -20.88
CA ASP A 8 -1.12 -10.07 -20.08
C ASP A 8 -0.54 -8.97 -20.96
N HIS A 9 -0.35 -7.83 -20.31
CA HIS A 9 0.36 -6.70 -20.86
C HIS A 9 1.39 -6.22 -19.84
N ALA A 10 2.36 -5.47 -20.33
CA ALA A 10 3.40 -4.89 -19.50
C ALA A 10 2.79 -3.91 -18.50
N GLN A 11 3.50 -3.78 -17.39
CA GLN A 11 3.25 -2.71 -16.44
C GLN A 11 3.73 -1.39 -17.05
N THR A 12 3.26 -0.29 -16.47
CA THR A 12 3.82 1.02 -16.83
C THR A 12 5.29 1.06 -16.44
N VAL A 13 6.11 1.75 -17.24
CA VAL A 13 7.50 2.02 -16.90
C VAL A 13 7.56 2.69 -15.54
N MET A 14 8.30 2.09 -14.61
CA MET A 14 8.56 2.65 -13.29
C MET A 14 9.83 3.49 -13.34
N THR A 15 9.85 4.57 -12.58
CA THR A 15 11.00 5.45 -12.42
C THR A 15 11.07 5.96 -10.98
N GLY A 16 12.21 6.49 -10.54
CA GLY A 16 12.32 7.11 -9.22
C GLY A 16 11.38 8.32 -9.09
N SER A 17 10.77 8.48 -7.92
CA SER A 17 9.96 9.64 -7.54
C SER A 17 10.77 10.95 -7.62
N GLY A 18 12.02 10.88 -7.18
CA GLY A 18 12.88 12.05 -6.97
C GLY A 18 12.39 12.93 -5.82
N LEU A 19 13.11 14.02 -5.58
CA LEU A 19 12.69 15.11 -4.71
C LEU A 19 12.38 16.34 -5.57
N TYR A 20 11.43 17.15 -5.15
CA TYR A 20 10.99 18.36 -5.84
C TYR A 20 10.69 19.48 -4.84
N GLY A 21 10.68 20.71 -5.34
CA GLY A 21 10.40 21.90 -4.52
C GLY A 21 11.25 21.98 -3.27
N GLU A 22 10.62 22.35 -2.16
CA GLU A 22 11.26 22.53 -0.85
C GLU A 22 11.80 21.23 -0.24
N LEU A 23 11.28 20.05 -0.60
CA LEU A 23 11.85 18.78 -0.14
C LEU A 23 13.26 18.54 -0.68
N LYS A 24 13.53 19.01 -1.90
CA LYS A 24 14.88 18.96 -2.47
C LYS A 24 15.80 19.96 -1.78
N GLU A 25 15.31 21.17 -1.55
CA GLU A 25 16.07 22.22 -0.85
C GLU A 25 16.42 21.79 0.58
N LEU A 26 15.49 21.13 1.27
CA LEU A 26 15.72 20.59 2.61
C LEU A 26 16.84 19.54 2.61
N GLU A 27 16.86 18.63 1.65
CA GLU A 27 17.95 17.64 1.53
C GLU A 27 19.30 18.30 1.23
N ASP A 28 19.33 19.28 0.32
CA ASP A 28 20.55 20.02 0.00
C ASP A 28 21.12 20.74 1.25
N GLN A 29 20.23 21.30 2.09
CA GLN A 29 20.60 21.94 3.35
C GLN A 29 21.03 20.95 4.43
N ILE A 30 20.39 19.78 4.55
CA ILE A 30 20.81 18.69 5.43
C ILE A 30 22.22 18.21 5.05
N ALA A 31 22.48 18.01 3.76
CA ALA A 31 23.79 17.62 3.26
C ALA A 31 24.85 18.71 3.55
N GLU A 32 24.50 19.99 3.38
CA GLU A 32 25.37 21.11 3.76
C GLU A 32 25.67 21.14 5.27
N TYR A 33 24.67 20.96 6.12
CA TYR A 33 24.82 20.88 7.56
C TYR A 33 25.76 19.73 7.95
N ASN A 34 25.55 18.53 7.39
CA ASN A 34 26.40 17.36 7.68
C ASN A 34 27.85 17.54 7.24
N ARG A 35 28.10 18.24 6.12
CA ARG A 35 29.47 18.57 5.67
C ARG A 35 30.15 19.64 6.54
N THR A 36 29.38 20.55 7.14
CA THR A 36 29.93 21.74 7.81
C THR A 36 29.93 21.66 9.34
N LYS A 37 29.13 20.77 9.96
CA LYS A 37 28.95 20.71 11.44
C LYS A 37 30.25 20.61 12.23
N GLU A 38 31.25 19.89 11.72
CA GLU A 38 32.57 19.74 12.36
C GLU A 38 33.61 20.76 11.89
N ILE A 39 33.42 21.40 10.73
CA ILE A 39 34.44 22.20 10.04
C ILE A 39 34.18 23.71 10.18
N ASP A 40 32.93 24.14 10.01
CA ASP A 40 32.52 25.55 10.02
C ASP A 40 31.19 25.71 10.77
N LYS A 41 31.31 26.00 12.07
CA LYS A 41 30.16 26.18 12.97
C LYS A 41 29.26 27.36 12.57
N GLY A 42 29.79 28.37 11.89
CA GLY A 42 29.01 29.53 11.46
C GLY A 42 28.08 29.15 10.31
N ARG A 43 28.60 28.42 9.33
CA ARG A 43 27.80 27.86 8.22
C ARG A 43 26.81 26.81 8.70
N ALA A 44 27.24 25.91 9.59
CA ALA A 44 26.35 24.91 10.17
C ALA A 44 25.15 25.58 10.86
N HIS A 45 25.36 26.61 11.70
CA HIS A 45 24.28 27.34 12.36
C HIS A 45 23.36 28.08 11.38
N ALA A 46 23.87 28.59 10.25
CA ALA A 46 23.03 29.17 9.21
C ALA A 46 22.14 28.10 8.56
N ALA A 47 22.69 26.94 8.22
CA ALA A 47 21.93 25.81 7.68
C ALA A 47 20.86 25.31 8.67
N GLN A 48 21.15 25.31 9.98
CA GLN A 48 20.17 24.92 11.00
C GLN A 48 18.87 25.75 10.91
N HIS A 49 18.98 27.07 10.77
CA HIS A 49 17.80 27.94 10.64
C HIS A 49 16.99 27.63 9.39
N VAL A 50 17.66 27.47 8.24
CA VAL A 50 16.99 27.17 6.97
C VAL A 50 16.32 25.79 7.04
N ILE A 51 16.98 24.79 7.61
CA ILE A 51 16.39 23.47 7.85
C ILE A 51 15.13 23.58 8.71
N THR A 52 15.17 24.33 9.81
CA THR A 52 13.98 24.52 10.66
C THR A 52 12.81 25.15 9.91
N ASP A 53 13.06 26.19 9.12
CA ASP A 53 12.01 26.85 8.32
C ASP A 53 11.43 25.88 7.28
N LEU A 54 12.29 25.12 6.59
CA LEU A 54 11.88 24.13 5.59
C LEU A 54 11.14 22.94 6.20
N LEU A 55 11.47 22.51 7.43
CA LEU A 55 10.71 21.47 8.13
C LEU A 55 9.27 21.92 8.42
N VAL A 56 9.06 23.21 8.68
CA VAL A 56 7.73 23.79 8.87
C VAL A 56 6.97 23.88 7.54
N SER A 57 7.59 24.44 6.51
CA SER A 57 6.93 24.64 5.21
C SER A 57 6.59 23.33 4.50
N THR A 58 7.45 22.32 4.60
CA THR A 58 7.23 20.97 4.03
C THR A 58 6.29 20.09 4.86
N LYS A 59 5.80 20.57 6.00
CA LYS A 59 4.94 19.83 6.95
C LYS A 59 5.62 18.63 7.62
N LEU A 60 6.93 18.46 7.45
CA LEU A 60 7.70 17.41 8.14
C LEU A 60 7.82 17.65 9.65
N SER A 61 7.70 18.91 10.09
CA SER A 61 7.71 19.24 11.52
C SER A 61 6.52 18.63 12.29
N GLU A 62 5.34 18.68 11.69
CA GLU A 62 4.10 18.10 12.22
C GLU A 62 4.17 16.56 12.15
N GLU A 63 4.61 16.00 11.01
CA GLU A 63 4.77 14.55 10.80
C GLU A 63 5.74 13.90 11.81
N LEU A 64 6.86 14.56 12.09
CA LEU A 64 7.87 14.06 13.02
C LEU A 64 7.58 14.42 14.48
N HIS A 65 6.45 15.09 14.76
CA HIS A 65 6.10 15.60 16.08
C HIS A 65 7.26 16.36 16.75
N LEU A 66 7.90 17.27 16.01
CA LEU A 66 9.14 17.91 16.46
C LEU A 66 8.98 18.67 17.78
N GLU A 67 7.81 19.26 18.04
CA GLU A 67 7.53 19.93 19.32
C GLU A 67 7.73 18.98 20.51
N ARG A 68 7.14 17.78 20.43
CA ARG A 68 7.28 16.74 21.44
C ARG A 68 8.72 16.28 21.58
N LEU A 69 9.42 16.06 20.47
CA LEU A 69 10.83 15.64 20.50
C LEU A 69 11.72 16.70 21.17
N VAL A 70 11.49 17.98 20.90
CA VAL A 70 12.22 19.08 21.53
C VAL A 70 11.90 19.14 23.03
N GLU A 71 10.65 18.94 23.43
CA GLU A 71 10.25 18.87 24.84
C GLU A 71 10.91 17.68 25.58
N GLU A 72 11.07 16.54 24.91
CA GLU A 72 11.77 15.35 25.40
C GLU A 72 13.31 15.51 25.38
N GLY A 73 13.82 16.64 24.88
CA GLY A 73 15.24 16.97 24.88
C GLY A 73 16.05 16.42 23.71
N ALA A 74 15.38 16.10 22.59
CA ALA A 74 16.06 15.68 21.36
C ALA A 74 17.03 16.75 20.85
N THR A 75 18.20 16.31 20.38
CA THR A 75 19.19 17.21 19.78
C THR A 75 18.79 17.59 18.36
N PHE A 76 19.33 18.70 17.86
CA PHE A 76 19.09 19.10 16.46
C PHE A 76 19.62 18.04 15.47
N GLU A 77 20.74 17.39 15.81
CA GLU A 77 21.28 16.28 15.02
C GLU A 77 20.26 15.14 14.90
N ARG A 78 19.58 14.78 15.99
CA ARG A 78 18.53 13.75 15.96
C ARG A 78 17.35 14.17 15.08
N ILE A 79 16.96 15.45 15.10
CA ILE A 79 15.91 16.00 14.24
C ILE A 79 16.31 15.89 12.77
N VAL A 80 17.56 16.25 12.44
CA VAL A 80 18.11 16.12 11.08
C VAL A 80 18.13 14.67 10.63
N ASP A 81 18.53 13.73 11.49
CA ASP A 81 18.55 12.30 11.15
C ASP A 81 17.14 11.78 10.83
N LEU A 82 16.14 12.12 11.65
CA LEU A 82 14.73 11.76 11.40
C LEU A 82 14.18 12.37 10.12
N ALA A 83 14.48 13.65 9.86
CA ALA A 83 14.09 14.32 8.62
C ALA A 83 14.74 13.65 7.41
N HIS A 84 16.02 13.31 7.51
CA HIS A 84 16.75 12.62 6.47
C HIS A 84 16.19 11.21 6.20
N GLU A 85 15.80 10.46 7.24
CA GLU A 85 15.13 9.17 7.09
C GLU A 85 13.80 9.31 6.31
N ALA A 86 12.99 10.32 6.64
CA ALA A 86 11.72 10.60 5.96
C ALA A 86 11.92 10.98 4.48
N ILE A 87 12.87 11.87 4.21
CA ILE A 87 13.22 12.30 2.84
C ILE A 87 13.77 11.13 2.03
N THR A 88 14.67 10.33 2.62
CA THR A 88 15.24 9.14 2.00
C THR A 88 14.15 8.14 1.63
N ARG A 89 13.09 8.00 2.44
CA ARG A 89 11.92 7.15 2.12
C ARG A 89 11.14 7.67 0.90
N ILE A 90 10.96 9.00 0.80
CA ILE A 90 10.31 9.63 -0.36
C ILE A 90 11.16 9.42 -1.61
N TYR A 91 12.46 9.73 -1.53
CA TYR A 91 13.43 9.54 -2.61
C TYR A 91 13.49 8.08 -3.07
N ASN A 92 13.41 7.14 -2.11
CA ASN A 92 13.51 5.73 -2.42
C ASN A 92 12.26 5.13 -3.08
N SER A 93 11.19 5.90 -3.21
CA SER A 93 9.96 5.44 -3.84
C SER A 93 10.04 5.46 -5.37
N GLN A 94 9.34 4.52 -6.00
CA GLN A 94 9.12 4.51 -7.44
C GLN A 94 7.72 5.03 -7.79
N ILE A 95 7.59 5.51 -9.02
CA ILE A 95 6.33 6.02 -9.58
C ILE A 95 6.14 5.49 -10.99
N PRO A 96 4.89 5.25 -11.42
CA PRO A 96 4.61 4.96 -12.82
C PRO A 96 4.81 6.23 -13.67
N ASP A 97 5.63 6.13 -14.71
CA ASP A 97 5.84 7.16 -15.74
C ASP A 97 4.73 7.10 -16.81
N GLY A 98 3.55 7.58 -16.42
CA GLY A 98 2.35 7.58 -17.25
C GLY A 98 1.54 6.30 -17.12
N MET A 99 1.14 5.74 -18.25
CA MET A 99 0.37 4.49 -18.34
C MET A 99 0.90 3.62 -19.47
N HIS A 100 0.71 2.31 -19.34
CA HIS A 100 0.99 1.38 -20.42
C HIS A 100 0.00 1.56 -21.59
N ILE A 101 0.52 1.50 -22.82
CA ILE A 101 -0.29 1.43 -24.04
C ILE A 101 -0.15 0.02 -24.59
N PHE A 102 -1.27 -0.70 -24.68
CA PHE A 102 -1.29 -2.10 -25.11
C PHE A 102 -0.62 -2.28 -26.48
N GLY A 103 0.41 -3.13 -26.54
CA GLY A 103 1.23 -3.37 -27.73
C GLY A 103 2.48 -2.49 -27.85
N GLU A 104 2.71 -1.54 -26.95
CA GLU A 104 3.90 -0.69 -26.98
C GLU A 104 4.94 -1.13 -25.93
N THR A 105 6.11 -1.57 -26.39
CA THR A 105 7.24 -1.87 -25.51
C THR A 105 8.10 -0.61 -25.26
N PRO A 106 8.66 -0.44 -24.05
CA PRO A 106 9.50 0.71 -23.74
C PRO A 106 10.82 0.69 -24.53
N LYS A 107 11.24 1.86 -25.01
CA LYS A 107 12.45 2.06 -25.83
C LYS A 107 13.32 3.17 -25.26
N GLY A 108 14.59 3.19 -25.65
CA GLY A 108 15.55 4.23 -25.23
C GLY A 108 15.61 4.37 -23.71
N ASP A 109 15.53 5.61 -23.22
CA ASP A 109 15.62 5.90 -21.79
C ASP A 109 14.49 5.26 -20.96
N ARG A 110 13.27 5.13 -21.50
CA ARG A 110 12.17 4.42 -20.80
C ARG A 110 12.50 2.95 -20.55
N LYS A 111 13.27 2.31 -21.44
CA LYS A 111 13.73 0.94 -21.27
C LYS A 111 14.81 0.85 -20.18
N VAL A 112 15.73 1.82 -20.15
CA VAL A 112 16.75 1.95 -19.10
C VAL A 112 16.11 2.13 -17.73
N GLU A 113 15.11 3.00 -17.62
CA GLU A 113 14.35 3.22 -16.37
C GLU A 113 13.62 1.96 -15.89
N LEU A 114 12.97 1.22 -16.79
CA LEU A 114 12.30 -0.02 -16.42
C LEU A 114 13.29 -1.09 -15.93
N ILE A 115 14.40 -1.30 -16.65
CA ILE A 115 15.45 -2.26 -16.24
C ILE A 115 16.05 -1.86 -14.90
N GLY A 116 16.40 -0.58 -14.72
CA GLY A 116 16.92 -0.07 -13.45
C GLY A 116 15.93 -0.26 -12.30
N SER A 117 14.63 -0.09 -12.57
CA SER A 117 13.58 -0.32 -11.59
C SER A 117 13.43 -1.78 -11.19
N ILE A 118 13.60 -2.71 -12.13
CA ILE A 118 13.60 -4.17 -11.87
C ILE A 118 14.79 -4.58 -11.01
N LEU A 119 15.97 -4.01 -11.27
CA LEU A 119 17.20 -4.29 -10.54
C LEU A 119 17.30 -3.59 -9.18
N ARG A 120 16.28 -2.83 -8.79
CA ARG A 120 16.24 -2.11 -7.51
C ARG A 120 15.77 -2.99 -6.34
N TYR A 121 15.01 -4.05 -6.59
CA TYR A 121 14.35 -4.87 -5.56
C TYR A 121 15.25 -5.33 -4.41
N ASP A 122 16.44 -5.85 -4.73
CA ASP A 122 17.43 -6.33 -3.78
C ASP A 122 18.62 -5.36 -3.62
N SER A 123 18.49 -4.18 -4.24
CA SER A 123 19.54 -3.17 -4.39
C SER A 123 20.84 -3.71 -5.01
N GLU A 124 20.79 -4.79 -5.80
CA GLU A 124 21.99 -5.42 -6.38
C GLU A 124 22.79 -4.43 -7.24
N LEU A 125 22.12 -3.64 -8.10
CA LEU A 125 22.80 -2.65 -8.93
C LEU A 125 23.47 -1.55 -8.10
N ARG A 126 22.81 -1.08 -7.03
CA ARG A 126 23.37 -0.06 -6.13
C ARG A 126 24.57 -0.60 -5.35
N LYS A 127 24.49 -1.83 -4.85
CA LYS A 127 25.60 -2.51 -4.15
C LYS A 127 26.81 -2.61 -5.09
N ALA A 128 26.59 -3.06 -6.33
CA ALA A 128 27.65 -3.13 -7.32
C ALA A 128 28.27 -1.74 -7.61
N VAL A 129 27.45 -0.69 -7.74
CA VAL A 129 27.95 0.68 -7.96
C VAL A 129 28.77 1.18 -6.76
N PHE A 130 28.30 0.97 -5.53
CA PHE A 130 29.03 1.34 -4.31
C PHE A 130 30.36 0.58 -4.20
N ASP A 131 30.36 -0.72 -4.48
CA ASP A 131 31.57 -1.55 -4.49
C ASP A 131 32.58 -1.03 -5.52
N LEU A 132 32.14 -0.71 -6.74
CA LEU A 132 32.99 -0.14 -7.79
C LEU A 132 33.58 1.22 -7.40
N MET A 133 32.82 2.04 -6.66
CA MET A 133 33.28 3.31 -6.10
C MET A 133 34.17 3.15 -4.86
N GLY A 134 34.32 1.92 -4.33
CA GLY A 134 35.07 1.65 -3.10
C GLY A 134 34.40 2.21 -1.84
N MET A 135 33.07 2.28 -1.84
CA MET A 135 32.27 2.79 -0.72
C MET A 135 31.83 1.63 0.19
N ASP A 136 32.25 1.69 1.45
CA ASP A 136 31.83 0.75 2.51
C ASP A 136 30.73 1.42 3.36
N VAL A 137 29.58 1.66 2.76
CA VAL A 137 28.42 2.31 3.39
C VAL A 137 27.19 1.43 3.18
N GLU A 138 26.44 1.16 4.24
CA GLU A 138 25.14 0.49 4.08
C GLU A 138 24.19 1.38 3.28
N ILE A 139 23.56 0.83 2.24
CA ILE A 139 22.66 1.58 1.34
C ILE A 139 21.52 2.25 2.12
N SER A 140 21.06 1.63 3.22
CA SER A 140 20.03 2.16 4.10
C SER A 140 20.43 3.43 4.84
N GLU A 141 21.73 3.67 5.03
CA GLU A 141 22.31 4.79 5.76
C GLU A 141 23.00 5.82 4.84
N ALA A 142 23.03 5.54 3.53
CA ALA A 142 23.69 6.40 2.56
C ALA A 142 22.89 7.70 2.35
N PRO A 143 23.55 8.88 2.36
CA PRO A 143 22.92 10.15 2.02
C PRO A 143 22.25 10.14 0.64
N VAL A 144 21.22 10.97 0.45
CA VAL A 144 20.44 10.97 -0.80
C VAL A 144 21.27 11.44 -1.99
N ASP A 145 22.23 12.35 -1.80
CA ASP A 145 23.17 12.77 -2.85
C ASP A 145 24.03 11.58 -3.34
N VAL A 146 24.55 10.78 -2.42
CA VAL A 146 25.27 9.53 -2.73
C VAL A 146 24.38 8.51 -3.44
N LEU A 147 23.16 8.29 -2.95
CA LEU A 147 22.19 7.40 -3.59
C LEU A 147 21.85 7.87 -5.01
N SER A 148 21.71 9.18 -5.19
CA SER A 148 21.41 9.79 -6.50
C SER A 148 22.55 9.66 -7.48
N ASP A 149 23.79 9.84 -7.03
CA ASP A 149 24.97 9.61 -7.87
C ASP A 149 25.06 8.14 -8.28
N ALA A 150 24.77 7.21 -7.36
CA ALA A 150 24.78 5.79 -7.68
C ALA A 150 23.66 5.36 -8.62
N ASP A 151 22.45 5.91 -8.47
CA ASP A 151 21.34 5.66 -9.38
C ASP A 151 21.62 6.22 -10.79
N ALA A 152 22.28 7.39 -10.88
CA ALA A 152 22.70 7.96 -12.15
C ALA A 152 23.75 7.09 -12.85
N LEU A 153 24.80 6.68 -12.12
CA LEU A 153 25.83 5.76 -12.61
C LEU A 153 25.25 4.41 -13.03
N GLY A 154 24.31 3.85 -12.25
CA GLY A 154 23.63 2.61 -12.59
C GLY A 154 22.84 2.71 -13.90
N LYS A 155 22.17 3.83 -14.16
CA LYS A 155 21.47 4.08 -15.42
C LYS A 155 22.42 4.24 -16.60
N GLU A 156 23.53 4.94 -16.42
CA GLU A 156 24.58 5.05 -17.44
C GLU A 156 25.18 3.68 -17.76
N LEU A 157 25.45 2.86 -16.74
CA LEU A 157 25.94 1.50 -16.91
C LEU A 157 24.96 0.62 -17.71
N ILE A 158 23.66 0.68 -17.40
CA ILE A 158 22.63 -0.01 -18.19
C ILE A 158 22.66 0.47 -19.65
N ARG A 159 22.70 1.79 -19.89
CA ARG A 159 22.70 2.36 -21.24
C ARG A 159 23.89 1.85 -22.06
N GLU A 160 25.09 1.88 -21.47
CA GLU A 160 26.32 1.43 -22.13
C GLU A 160 26.31 -0.08 -22.40
N PHE A 161 25.82 -0.91 -21.47
CA PHE A 161 25.68 -2.34 -21.73
C PHE A 161 24.67 -2.65 -22.84
N LEU A 162 23.58 -1.89 -22.95
CA LEU A 162 22.61 -2.06 -24.03
C LEU A 162 23.14 -1.56 -25.39
N GLU A 163 24.04 -0.57 -25.40
CA GLU A 163 24.77 -0.14 -26.60
C GLU A 163 25.79 -1.19 -27.03
N ASP A 164 26.60 -1.68 -26.09
CA ASP A 164 27.60 -2.71 -26.36
C ASP A 164 26.98 -4.04 -26.81
N ALA A 165 25.84 -4.46 -26.24
CA ALA A 165 25.12 -5.64 -26.70
C ALA A 165 24.67 -5.54 -28.18
N ARG A 166 24.56 -4.33 -28.73
CA ARG A 166 24.23 -4.08 -30.14
C ARG A 166 25.46 -3.99 -31.05
N SER A 167 26.57 -3.43 -30.57
CA SER A 167 27.80 -3.25 -31.36
C SER A 167 28.76 -4.43 -31.25
N GLY A 168 28.89 -5.03 -30.06
CA GLY A 168 29.81 -6.12 -29.75
C GLY A 168 31.28 -5.69 -29.71
N GLU A 169 31.55 -4.41 -29.42
CA GLU A 169 32.85 -3.76 -29.65
C GLU A 169 33.65 -3.50 -28.38
N SER A 170 33.04 -3.46 -27.18
CA SER A 170 33.70 -3.02 -25.95
C SER A 170 33.88 -4.14 -24.92
N SER A 171 34.99 -4.10 -24.19
CA SER A 171 35.16 -4.94 -23.00
C SER A 171 34.43 -4.35 -21.79
N GLY A 172 34.03 -5.18 -20.83
CA GLY A 172 33.35 -4.70 -19.62
C GLY A 172 34.15 -3.64 -18.85
N LEU A 173 35.49 -3.75 -18.84
CA LEU A 173 36.40 -2.77 -18.23
C LEU A 173 36.35 -1.40 -18.92
N GLU A 174 36.31 -1.36 -20.26
CA GLU A 174 36.24 -0.11 -21.01
C GLU A 174 34.94 0.64 -20.70
N ILE A 175 33.83 -0.10 -20.52
CA ILE A 175 32.55 0.48 -20.14
C ILE A 175 32.63 1.08 -18.72
N LEU A 176 33.26 0.39 -17.77
CA LEU A 176 33.44 0.94 -16.43
C LEU A 176 34.29 2.21 -16.44
N GLU A 177 35.41 2.21 -17.14
CA GLU A 177 36.30 3.37 -17.23
C GLU A 177 35.56 4.56 -17.84
N LYS A 178 34.69 4.31 -18.83
CA LYS A 178 33.84 5.33 -19.45
C LYS A 178 32.79 5.91 -18.48
N VAL A 179 32.11 5.05 -17.73
CA VAL A 179 30.99 5.45 -16.83
C VAL A 179 31.50 6.08 -15.52
N PHE A 180 32.47 5.42 -14.87
CA PHE A 180 32.93 5.82 -13.54
C PHE A 180 34.08 6.83 -13.60
N GLY A 181 34.94 6.79 -14.62
CA GLY A 181 36.14 7.62 -14.71
C GLY A 181 37.00 7.52 -13.43
N ASP A 182 37.38 8.67 -12.87
CA ASP A 182 38.19 8.74 -11.64
C ASP A 182 37.50 8.16 -10.39
N ARG A 183 36.19 7.96 -10.44
CA ARG A 183 35.39 7.36 -9.35
C ARG A 183 35.56 5.85 -9.25
N LEU A 184 36.09 5.19 -10.29
CA LEU A 184 36.36 3.75 -10.26
C LEU A 184 37.51 3.46 -9.29
N LYS A 185 37.24 2.66 -8.26
CA LYS A 185 38.25 2.22 -7.25
C LYS A 185 38.45 0.71 -7.27
N ASN A 186 37.38 -0.05 -7.48
CA ASN A 186 37.43 -1.49 -7.60
C ASN A 186 36.91 -1.89 -8.97
N ALA A 187 37.54 -2.89 -9.59
CA ALA A 187 37.13 -3.44 -10.88
C ALA A 187 37.07 -4.97 -10.79
N ASP A 188 36.10 -5.48 -10.04
CA ASP A 188 35.81 -6.92 -10.06
C ASP A 188 35.04 -7.26 -11.35
N GLU A 189 35.73 -7.86 -12.32
CA GLU A 189 35.15 -8.29 -13.60
C GLU A 189 33.95 -9.26 -13.42
N SER A 190 33.89 -10.04 -12.33
CA SER A 190 32.87 -11.08 -12.15
C SER A 190 31.48 -10.51 -11.88
N ALA A 191 31.37 -9.52 -10.98
CA ALA A 191 30.09 -8.88 -10.64
C ALA A 191 29.48 -8.13 -11.84
N ILE A 192 30.35 -7.56 -12.67
CA ILE A 192 29.97 -6.76 -13.85
C ILE A 192 29.40 -7.64 -14.95
N LEU A 193 30.03 -8.80 -15.20
CA LEU A 193 29.52 -9.75 -16.19
C LEU A 193 28.14 -10.27 -15.81
N GLN A 194 27.92 -10.56 -14.52
CA GLN A 194 26.60 -10.99 -14.02
C GLN A 194 25.54 -9.89 -14.20
N ALA A 195 25.87 -8.64 -13.84
CA ALA A 195 24.97 -7.50 -14.03
C ALA A 195 24.66 -7.26 -15.52
N ARG A 196 25.68 -7.33 -16.39
CA ARG A 196 25.52 -7.19 -17.85
C ARG A 196 24.61 -8.27 -18.41
N ASP A 197 24.84 -9.54 -18.07
CA ASP A 197 24.03 -10.66 -18.55
C ASP A 197 22.56 -10.48 -18.12
N LYS A 198 22.32 -10.14 -16.86
CA LYS A 198 20.97 -9.88 -16.34
C LYS A 198 20.28 -8.70 -17.05
N ILE A 199 21.00 -7.60 -17.29
CA ILE A 199 20.49 -6.43 -18.03
C ILE A 199 20.11 -6.82 -19.48
N CYS A 200 20.98 -7.56 -20.16
CA CYS A 200 20.77 -8.02 -21.53
C CYS A 200 19.60 -9.00 -21.63
N ASP A 201 19.46 -9.92 -20.67
CA ASP A 201 18.37 -10.88 -20.60
C ASP A 201 17.02 -10.18 -20.40
N ILE A 202 16.93 -9.25 -19.43
CA ILE A 202 15.71 -8.44 -19.22
C ILE A 202 15.39 -7.64 -20.47
N SER A 203 16.38 -6.98 -21.06
CA SER A 203 16.20 -6.20 -22.29
C SER A 203 15.66 -7.04 -23.44
N SER A 204 16.20 -8.24 -23.63
CA SER A 204 15.77 -9.18 -24.66
C SER A 204 14.34 -9.69 -24.40
N ALA A 205 13.99 -9.95 -23.14
CA ALA A 205 12.64 -10.36 -22.75
C ALA A 205 11.60 -9.23 -22.95
N ILE A 206 11.98 -7.97 -22.71
CA ILE A 206 11.15 -6.81 -23.05
C ILE A 206 10.92 -6.75 -24.57
N ASP A 207 11.97 -6.90 -25.38
CA ASP A 207 11.86 -6.83 -26.84
C ASP A 207 11.06 -8.00 -27.43
N ALA A 208 11.04 -9.15 -26.76
CA ALA A 208 10.28 -10.33 -27.16
C ALA A 208 8.78 -10.25 -26.81
N SER A 209 8.34 -9.19 -26.11
CA SER A 209 6.94 -9.01 -25.74
C SER A 209 6.08 -8.60 -26.95
N ASP A 210 4.98 -9.32 -27.19
CA ASP A 210 4.09 -9.09 -28.34
C ASP A 210 2.60 -9.25 -27.95
N GLU A 211 2.09 -8.24 -27.27
CA GLU A 211 0.72 -8.21 -26.73
C GLU A 211 -0.34 -8.18 -27.84
N LEU A 212 -0.11 -7.40 -28.90
CA LEU A 212 -1.03 -7.29 -30.03
C LEU A 212 -1.00 -8.58 -30.87
N GLY A 213 0.18 -9.15 -31.13
CA GLY A 213 0.29 -10.42 -31.82
C GLY A 213 -0.39 -11.55 -31.05
N ALA A 214 -0.20 -11.61 -29.73
CA ALA A 214 -0.91 -12.57 -28.87
C ALA A 214 -2.44 -12.39 -28.93
N LEU A 215 -2.93 -11.15 -28.93
CA LEU A 215 -4.37 -10.87 -29.08
C LEU A 215 -4.94 -11.34 -30.41
N LEU A 216 -4.26 -11.03 -31.51
CA LEU A 216 -4.67 -11.48 -32.84
C LEU A 216 -4.61 -13.02 -32.94
N HIS A 217 -3.56 -13.64 -32.38
CA HIS A 217 -3.44 -15.09 -32.33
C HIS A 217 -4.60 -15.73 -31.55
N GLY A 218 -5.01 -15.12 -30.44
CA GLY A 218 -6.15 -15.57 -29.65
C GLY A 218 -7.48 -15.48 -30.42
N PHE A 219 -7.68 -14.41 -31.20
CA PHE A 219 -8.84 -14.28 -32.08
C PHE A 219 -8.87 -15.31 -33.22
N ASP A 220 -7.69 -15.73 -33.69
CA ASP A 220 -7.54 -16.83 -34.65
C ASP A 220 -7.68 -18.23 -34.00
N ALA A 221 -8.18 -18.30 -32.75
CA ALA A 221 -8.31 -19.51 -31.95
C ALA A 221 -6.96 -20.25 -31.74
N GLY A 222 -5.87 -19.49 -31.73
CA GLY A 222 -4.54 -19.94 -31.40
C GLY A 222 -4.36 -20.28 -29.92
N TYR A 223 -3.34 -21.08 -29.63
CA TYR A 223 -2.98 -21.40 -28.25
C TYR A 223 -2.12 -20.27 -27.67
N ILE A 224 -2.64 -19.57 -26.66
CA ILE A 224 -1.88 -18.54 -25.95
C ILE A 224 -1.00 -19.22 -24.91
N GLU A 225 0.32 -19.04 -25.05
CA GLU A 225 1.31 -19.62 -24.15
C GLU A 225 1.11 -19.12 -22.71
N PRO A 226 1.17 -20.01 -21.71
CA PRO A 226 1.04 -19.62 -20.32
C PRO A 226 2.33 -18.99 -19.78
N GLY A 227 2.20 -18.11 -18.78
CA GLY A 227 3.33 -17.45 -18.12
C GLY A 227 3.10 -17.25 -16.62
N PRO A 228 4.16 -17.05 -15.81
CA PRO A 228 3.97 -16.62 -14.43
C PRO A 228 3.41 -15.19 -14.37
N SER A 229 2.69 -14.87 -13.30
CA SER A 229 2.26 -13.50 -12.99
C SER A 229 2.96 -12.97 -11.74
N GLY A 230 2.92 -11.65 -11.54
CA GLY A 230 3.45 -10.99 -10.36
C GLY A 230 3.84 -9.55 -10.62
N LEU A 231 4.81 -9.07 -9.86
CA LEU A 231 5.37 -7.73 -9.97
C LEU A 231 6.80 -7.86 -10.49
N ILE A 232 7.07 -7.33 -11.68
CA ILE A 232 8.37 -7.48 -12.34
C ILE A 232 9.47 -6.80 -11.52
N THR A 233 9.14 -5.65 -10.93
CA THR A 233 9.98 -4.86 -10.02
C THR A 233 10.19 -5.49 -8.65
N ARG A 234 9.51 -6.60 -8.33
CA ARG A 234 9.76 -7.40 -7.12
C ARG A 234 10.72 -8.56 -7.42
N GLY A 235 11.69 -8.33 -8.30
CA GLY A 235 12.70 -9.31 -8.68
C GLY A 235 12.16 -10.53 -9.43
N LYS A 236 11.07 -10.38 -10.21
CA LYS A 236 10.44 -11.45 -10.99
C LYS A 236 10.55 -11.20 -12.51
N PRO A 237 11.76 -11.10 -13.10
CA PRO A 237 11.94 -10.83 -14.53
C PRO A 237 11.36 -11.93 -15.43
N GLU A 238 11.15 -13.14 -14.92
CA GLU A 238 10.52 -14.28 -15.63
C GLU A 238 9.06 -14.05 -16.06
N ILE A 239 8.42 -12.98 -15.57
CA ILE A 239 7.11 -12.50 -16.03
C ILE A 239 7.21 -11.94 -17.45
N LEU A 240 8.40 -11.51 -17.90
CA LEU A 240 8.63 -11.17 -19.30
C LEU A 240 8.94 -12.44 -20.11
N PRO A 241 8.58 -12.50 -21.41
CA PRO A 241 7.83 -11.49 -22.18
C PRO A 241 6.34 -11.44 -21.82
N THR A 242 5.67 -10.33 -22.14
CA THR A 242 4.20 -10.19 -22.08
C THR A 242 3.54 -10.63 -23.38
N GLY A 243 2.21 -10.75 -23.37
CA GLY A 243 1.43 -11.44 -24.40
C GLY A 243 1.07 -12.89 -24.03
N ARG A 244 1.04 -13.24 -22.74
CA ARG A 244 0.83 -14.60 -22.24
C ARG A 244 -0.45 -14.77 -21.43
N ASN A 245 -0.93 -16.02 -21.34
CA ASN A 245 -2.07 -16.39 -20.51
C ASN A 245 -1.58 -16.77 -19.12
N PHE A 246 -1.39 -15.76 -18.28
CA PHE A 246 -0.71 -15.96 -17.00
C PHE A 246 -1.45 -16.86 -16.01
N TYR A 247 -0.69 -17.51 -15.14
CA TYR A 247 -1.17 -18.21 -13.95
C TYR A 247 -0.63 -17.57 -12.67
N SER A 248 -1.24 -17.88 -11.54
CA SER A 248 -0.79 -17.41 -10.22
C SER A 248 0.37 -18.25 -9.72
N LEU A 249 0.14 -19.15 -8.77
CA LEU A 249 1.15 -19.98 -8.13
C LEU A 249 0.55 -21.22 -7.46
N ASP A 250 1.40 -22.14 -7.01
CA ASP A 250 1.01 -23.28 -6.18
C ASP A 250 0.80 -22.81 -4.72
N PRO A 251 -0.45 -22.79 -4.21
CA PRO A 251 -0.74 -22.24 -2.89
C PRO A 251 -0.19 -23.09 -1.75
N PHE A 252 0.25 -24.33 -2.01
CA PHE A 252 0.93 -25.18 -1.03
C PHE A 252 2.39 -24.79 -0.79
N LYS A 253 2.94 -23.82 -1.54
CA LYS A 253 4.31 -23.29 -1.34
C LYS A 253 4.34 -22.06 -0.43
N ILE A 254 3.19 -21.61 0.04
CA ILE A 254 3.01 -20.33 0.73
C ILE A 254 2.71 -20.60 2.22
N PRO A 255 3.39 -19.91 3.16
CA PRO A 255 4.43 -18.89 2.92
C PRO A 255 5.78 -19.52 2.54
N THR A 256 6.58 -18.79 1.76
CA THR A 256 7.97 -19.20 1.47
C THR A 256 8.90 -18.93 2.66
N LYS A 257 10.08 -19.56 2.68
CA LYS A 257 11.10 -19.29 3.73
C LYS A 257 11.61 -17.85 3.74
N ALA A 258 11.64 -17.20 2.58
CA ALA A 258 12.02 -15.79 2.48
C ALA A 258 10.91 -14.90 3.05
N ALA A 259 9.64 -15.16 2.68
CA ALA A 259 8.48 -14.48 3.22
C ALA A 259 8.34 -14.66 4.74
N TRP A 260 8.74 -15.82 5.29
CA TRP A 260 8.77 -16.06 6.73
C TRP A 260 9.61 -15.03 7.48
N ARG A 261 10.85 -14.78 7.03
CA ARG A 261 11.77 -13.81 7.66
C ARG A 261 11.22 -12.38 7.63
N ILE A 262 10.54 -12.01 6.55
CA ILE A 262 9.89 -10.70 6.42
C ILE A 262 8.67 -10.63 7.35
N GLY A 263 7.88 -11.71 7.43
CA GLY A 263 6.74 -11.83 8.34
C GLY A 263 7.14 -11.70 9.81
N GLU A 264 8.25 -12.32 10.23
CA GLU A 264 8.83 -12.16 11.57
C GLU A 264 9.13 -10.68 11.87
N ARG A 265 9.86 -10.00 10.97
CA ARG A 265 10.19 -8.58 11.11
C ARG A 265 8.96 -7.67 11.15
N LEU A 266 7.94 -7.96 10.35
CA LEU A 266 6.68 -7.21 10.36
C LEU A 266 5.90 -7.40 11.67
N ALA A 267 5.90 -8.62 12.20
CA ALA A 267 5.20 -8.95 13.44
C ALA A 267 5.91 -8.35 14.66
N ASP A 268 7.25 -8.40 14.70
CA ASP A 268 8.02 -7.76 15.76
C ASP A 268 7.92 -6.22 15.65
N GLY A 269 7.97 -5.68 14.42
CA GLY A 269 7.85 -4.25 14.17
C GLY A 269 6.49 -3.66 14.55
N VAL A 270 5.38 -4.37 14.29
CA VAL A 270 4.04 -3.90 14.67
C VAL A 270 3.84 -3.92 16.19
N ILE A 271 4.39 -4.92 16.89
CA ILE A 271 4.35 -4.99 18.36
C ILE A 271 5.20 -3.86 18.95
N ALA A 272 6.44 -3.71 18.49
CA ALA A 272 7.37 -2.70 18.99
C ALA A 272 6.82 -1.28 18.83
N LYS A 273 6.26 -0.94 17.66
CA LYS A 273 5.65 0.37 17.43
C LYS A 273 4.47 0.62 18.37
N TYR A 274 3.59 -0.36 18.55
CA TYR A 274 2.44 -0.19 19.44
C TYR A 274 2.87 -0.04 20.90
N GLU A 275 3.86 -0.82 21.35
CA GLU A 275 4.42 -0.74 22.70
C GLU A 275 5.13 0.58 22.97
N GLU A 276 5.86 1.12 21.99
CA GLU A 276 6.48 2.45 22.08
C GLU A 276 5.44 3.56 22.25
N GLU A 277 4.33 3.50 21.51
CA GLU A 277 3.28 4.54 21.55
C GLU A 277 2.33 4.40 22.75
N HIS A 278 2.04 3.17 23.20
CA HIS A 278 0.97 2.91 24.19
C HIS A 278 1.47 2.30 25.50
N GLY A 279 2.76 1.96 25.60
CA GLY A 279 3.37 1.38 26.80
C GLY A 279 2.91 -0.04 27.16
N ARG A 280 2.23 -0.73 26.23
CA ARG A 280 1.74 -2.11 26.40
C ARG A 280 1.77 -2.85 25.06
N ILE A 281 1.81 -4.19 25.13
CA ILE A 281 1.64 -5.06 23.96
C ILE A 281 0.16 -5.08 23.54
N PRO A 282 -0.17 -5.06 22.22
CA PRO A 282 -1.56 -5.16 21.76
C PRO A 282 -2.11 -6.57 22.02
N GLU A 283 -3.35 -6.67 22.47
CA GLU A 283 -4.02 -7.95 22.72
C GLU A 283 -4.63 -8.55 21.45
N ASN A 284 -5.20 -7.72 20.57
CA ASN A 284 -5.78 -8.15 19.29
C ASN A 284 -5.43 -7.18 18.15
N ILE A 285 -4.90 -7.73 17.06
CA ILE A 285 -4.59 -6.98 15.83
C ILE A 285 -5.59 -7.37 14.73
N ALA A 286 -6.34 -6.38 14.23
CA ALA A 286 -7.24 -6.61 13.10
C ALA A 286 -6.50 -6.42 11.77
N MET A 287 -6.48 -7.45 10.93
CA MET A 287 -5.71 -7.46 9.69
C MET A 287 -6.59 -7.62 8.46
N TYR A 288 -6.35 -6.79 7.44
CA TYR A 288 -6.89 -7.02 6.12
C TYR A 288 -5.95 -7.93 5.31
N TRP A 289 -6.36 -9.18 5.07
CA TRP A 289 -5.55 -10.17 4.34
C TRP A 289 -6.02 -10.35 2.89
N MET A 290 -5.16 -9.94 1.96
CA MET A 290 -5.47 -9.88 0.52
C MET A 290 -4.76 -10.97 -0.30
N ALA A 291 -5.31 -11.26 -1.48
CA ALA A 291 -4.71 -12.22 -2.40
C ALA A 291 -3.34 -11.75 -2.92
N SER A 292 -3.09 -10.43 -2.92
CA SER A 292 -1.78 -9.86 -3.25
C SER A 292 -0.69 -10.30 -2.29
N ASP A 293 -1.00 -10.57 -1.02
CA ASP A 293 0.00 -11.11 -0.08
C ASP A 293 0.53 -12.45 -0.58
N ILE A 294 -0.38 -13.31 -1.02
CA ILE A 294 -0.05 -14.63 -1.54
C ILE A 294 0.61 -14.51 -2.91
N MET A 295 -0.03 -13.81 -3.85
CA MET A 295 0.37 -13.76 -5.26
C MET A 295 1.63 -12.91 -5.52
N TRP A 296 1.78 -11.81 -4.80
CA TRP A 296 2.87 -10.87 -5.03
C TRP A 296 3.98 -11.06 -4.01
N ALA A 297 3.61 -11.20 -2.73
CA ALA A 297 4.53 -11.20 -1.60
C ALA A 297 4.94 -12.59 -1.11
N ASP A 298 4.49 -13.65 -1.79
CA ASP A 298 4.82 -15.04 -1.47
C ASP A 298 4.45 -15.46 -0.01
N GLY A 299 3.45 -14.78 0.59
CA GLY A 299 2.87 -15.07 1.91
C GLY A 299 3.47 -14.34 3.11
N GLU A 300 3.99 -13.12 2.93
CA GLU A 300 4.58 -12.32 4.03
C GLU A 300 3.61 -12.01 5.17
N GLN A 301 2.36 -11.66 4.88
CA GLN A 301 1.32 -11.36 5.88
C GLN A 301 0.80 -12.65 6.52
N LEU A 302 0.68 -13.74 5.75
CA LEU A 302 0.41 -15.06 6.34
C LEU A 302 1.51 -15.43 7.36
N ALA A 303 2.78 -15.25 7.01
CA ALA A 303 3.89 -15.45 7.92
C ALA A 303 3.83 -14.52 9.14
N GLN A 304 3.51 -13.24 8.93
CA GLN A 304 3.33 -12.27 10.02
C GLN A 304 2.25 -12.73 11.01
N ILE A 305 1.07 -13.14 10.51
CA ILE A 305 -0.02 -13.61 11.37
C ILE A 305 0.41 -14.86 12.14
N MET A 306 1.07 -15.82 11.48
CA MET A 306 1.59 -17.03 12.12
C MET A 306 2.59 -16.70 13.24
N HIS A 307 3.52 -15.78 13.00
CA HIS A 307 4.46 -15.34 14.04
C HIS A 307 3.74 -14.66 15.21
N LEU A 308 2.77 -13.77 14.95
CA LEU A 308 1.98 -13.09 15.99
C LEU A 308 1.29 -14.07 16.94
N ILE A 309 0.63 -15.10 16.40
CA ILE A 309 -0.04 -16.16 17.19
C ILE A 309 0.97 -17.15 17.82
N GLY A 310 2.24 -17.11 17.40
CA GLY A 310 3.32 -17.92 17.94
C GLY A 310 3.41 -19.32 17.33
N CYS A 311 3.24 -19.43 16.02
CA CYS A 311 3.54 -20.65 15.27
C CYS A 311 4.45 -20.38 14.07
N GLU A 312 5.26 -21.36 13.69
CA GLU A 312 6.09 -21.30 12.49
C GLU A 312 5.67 -22.37 11.47
N PRO A 313 5.68 -22.08 10.17
CA PRO A 313 5.43 -23.07 9.13
C PRO A 313 6.57 -24.10 9.05
N VAL A 314 6.21 -25.35 8.76
CA VAL A 314 7.15 -26.46 8.56
C VAL A 314 7.15 -26.83 7.08
N TRP A 315 8.32 -26.77 6.44
CA TRP A 315 8.48 -27.07 5.02
C TRP A 315 9.03 -28.48 4.75
N ASP A 316 8.54 -29.09 3.69
CA ASP A 316 9.14 -30.26 3.03
C ASP A 316 9.59 -29.85 1.61
N GLY A 317 10.89 -29.65 1.44
CA GLY A 317 11.45 -28.98 0.26
C GLY A 317 10.94 -27.54 0.15
N SER A 318 10.13 -27.26 -0.87
CA SER A 318 9.50 -25.94 -1.11
C SER A 318 8.03 -25.86 -0.72
N ARG A 319 7.42 -26.98 -0.28
CA ARG A 319 6.00 -27.01 0.09
C ARG A 319 5.83 -26.93 1.60
N VAL A 320 4.82 -26.22 2.05
CA VAL A 320 4.39 -26.17 3.45
C VAL A 320 3.66 -27.46 3.78
N LYS A 321 4.12 -28.16 4.81
CA LYS A 321 3.58 -29.45 5.25
C LYS A 321 2.70 -29.34 6.49
N GLY A 322 2.95 -28.33 7.31
CA GLY A 322 2.30 -28.13 8.60
C GLY A 322 2.84 -26.88 9.28
N TYR A 323 2.61 -26.76 10.57
CA TYR A 323 3.18 -25.73 11.44
C TYR A 323 3.70 -26.36 12.74
N ARG A 324 4.61 -25.68 13.41
CA ARG A 324 5.05 -25.96 14.78
C ARG A 324 4.57 -24.80 15.67
N ILE A 325 3.87 -25.13 16.75
CA ILE A 325 3.57 -24.14 17.79
C ILE A 325 4.87 -23.85 18.56
N ILE A 326 5.27 -22.59 18.61
CA ILE A 326 6.46 -22.13 19.32
C ILE A 326 6.13 -22.11 20.83
N PRO A 327 6.89 -22.79 21.70
CA PRO A 327 6.71 -22.71 23.14
C PRO A 327 6.85 -21.27 23.67
N LEU A 328 6.13 -20.91 24.74
CA LEU A 328 6.18 -19.54 25.29
C LEU A 328 7.58 -19.12 25.73
N GLU A 329 8.41 -20.06 26.20
CA GLU A 329 9.80 -19.80 26.59
C GLU A 329 10.68 -19.39 25.40
N GLU A 330 10.38 -19.89 24.19
CA GLU A 330 11.05 -19.52 22.95
C GLU A 330 10.43 -18.26 22.33
N LEU A 331 9.11 -18.10 22.42
CA LEU A 331 8.38 -16.94 21.91
C LEU A 331 8.71 -15.67 22.69
N SER A 332 8.98 -15.77 23.99
CA SER A 332 9.38 -14.68 24.90
C SER A 332 8.42 -13.49 25.03
N ARG A 333 7.18 -13.64 24.54
CA ARG A 333 6.09 -12.66 24.63
C ARG A 333 4.73 -13.38 24.65
N PRO A 334 3.63 -12.67 24.99
CA PRO A 334 2.28 -13.20 24.80
C PRO A 334 1.98 -13.54 23.34
N ARG A 335 1.10 -14.52 23.13
CA ARG A 335 0.47 -14.79 21.83
C ARG A 335 -0.57 -13.72 21.58
N ILE A 336 -0.44 -13.03 20.45
CA ILE A 336 -1.31 -11.94 20.06
C ILE A 336 -2.55 -12.51 19.39
N ASP A 337 -3.74 -12.05 19.77
CA ASP A 337 -4.96 -12.41 19.07
C ASP A 337 -5.07 -11.67 17.73
N VAL A 338 -5.79 -12.26 16.78
CA VAL A 338 -5.91 -11.72 15.43
C VAL A 338 -7.35 -11.76 14.94
N THR A 339 -7.79 -10.65 14.37
CA THR A 339 -9.09 -10.54 13.69
C THR A 339 -8.86 -10.33 12.21
N ILE A 340 -9.11 -11.35 11.40
CA ILE A 340 -8.69 -11.37 10.01
C ILE A 340 -9.88 -11.14 9.11
N ARG A 341 -9.88 -10.01 8.41
CA ARG A 341 -10.75 -9.81 7.25
C ARG A 341 -10.03 -10.36 6.02
N VAL A 342 -10.49 -11.47 5.48
CA VAL A 342 -9.98 -12.06 4.22
C VAL A 342 -10.67 -11.46 3.00
N SER A 343 -9.93 -11.13 1.95
CA SER A 343 -10.52 -10.71 0.67
C SER A 343 -11.33 -11.81 -0.01
N GLY A 344 -12.40 -11.46 -0.73
CA GLY A 344 -13.18 -12.44 -1.49
C GLY A 344 -12.36 -13.20 -2.54
N ILE A 345 -11.28 -12.59 -3.06
CA ILE A 345 -10.35 -13.26 -3.98
C ILE A 345 -9.50 -14.29 -3.23
N THR A 346 -8.99 -13.95 -2.04
CA THR A 346 -8.25 -14.90 -1.18
C THR A 346 -9.12 -16.09 -0.80
N ARG A 347 -10.37 -15.82 -0.39
CA ARG A 347 -11.38 -16.85 -0.08
C ARG A 347 -11.57 -17.82 -1.24
N ASP A 348 -11.68 -17.32 -2.47
CA ASP A 348 -12.00 -18.16 -3.62
C ASP A 348 -10.77 -18.90 -4.19
N CYS A 349 -9.61 -18.24 -4.22
CA CYS A 349 -8.42 -18.75 -4.88
C CYS A 349 -7.43 -19.48 -3.96
N PHE A 350 -7.45 -19.17 -2.66
CA PHE A 350 -6.43 -19.57 -1.69
C PHE A 350 -7.03 -20.08 -0.39
N TYR A 351 -8.17 -20.78 -0.47
CA TYR A 351 -8.89 -21.25 0.70
C TYR A 351 -8.08 -22.22 1.57
N ASN A 352 -7.16 -22.98 0.97
CA ASN A 352 -6.25 -23.85 1.70
C ASN A 352 -5.38 -23.08 2.70
N CYS A 353 -4.98 -21.83 2.38
CA CYS A 353 -4.23 -20.97 3.30
C CYS A 353 -5.12 -20.48 4.45
N VAL A 354 -6.41 -20.23 4.16
CA VAL A 354 -7.42 -19.86 5.18
C VAL A 354 -7.64 -21.02 6.16
N GLU A 355 -7.83 -22.24 5.64
CA GLU A 355 -7.98 -23.44 6.47
C GLU A 355 -6.73 -23.69 7.31
N PHE A 356 -5.55 -23.61 6.70
CA PHE A 356 -4.28 -23.79 7.38
C PHE A 356 -4.08 -22.84 8.57
N LEU A 357 -4.46 -21.58 8.41
CA LEU A 357 -4.36 -20.58 9.45
C LEU A 357 -5.40 -20.78 10.56
N ASP A 358 -6.65 -21.06 10.18
CA ASP A 358 -7.72 -21.36 11.15
C ASP A 358 -7.40 -22.60 12.00
N GLU A 359 -6.79 -23.64 11.42
CA GLU A 359 -6.30 -24.80 12.17
C GLU A 359 -5.32 -24.40 13.28
N ALA A 360 -4.30 -23.60 12.95
CA ALA A 360 -3.30 -23.13 13.90
C ALA A 360 -3.93 -22.29 15.02
N ILE A 361 -4.81 -21.36 14.68
CA ILE A 361 -5.51 -20.50 15.65
C ILE A 361 -6.35 -21.33 16.61
N ARG A 362 -7.13 -22.31 16.09
CA ARG A 362 -7.97 -23.19 16.92
C ARG A 362 -7.13 -24.03 17.87
N GLU A 363 -6.02 -24.58 17.42
CA GLU A 363 -5.12 -25.38 18.26
C GLU A 363 -4.49 -24.53 19.38
N ILE A 364 -4.08 -23.30 19.05
CA ILE A 364 -3.50 -22.35 20.03
C ILE A 364 -4.54 -21.88 21.06
N SER A 365 -5.80 -21.72 20.66
CA SER A 365 -6.88 -21.22 21.53
C SER A 365 -7.21 -22.14 22.71
N VAL A 366 -6.85 -23.43 22.63
CA VAL A 366 -7.15 -24.45 23.65
C VAL A 366 -5.92 -24.91 24.43
N LEU A 367 -4.76 -24.26 24.23
CA LEU A 367 -3.54 -24.60 24.97
C LEU A 367 -3.70 -24.28 26.47
N ASP A 368 -3.05 -25.09 27.30
CA ASP A 368 -3.00 -24.86 28.75
C ASP A 368 -1.95 -23.79 29.09
N GLU A 369 -2.20 -22.57 28.65
CA GLU A 369 -1.36 -21.39 28.88
C GLU A 369 -2.12 -20.33 29.71
N PRO A 370 -1.44 -19.48 30.49
CA PRO A 370 -2.05 -18.35 31.18
C PRO A 370 -2.70 -17.34 30.22
N ASP A 371 -3.83 -16.73 30.62
CA ASP A 371 -4.58 -15.77 29.78
C ASP A 371 -3.81 -14.46 29.49
N ASP A 372 -2.87 -14.08 30.36
CA ASP A 372 -1.95 -12.95 30.15
C ASP A 372 -0.81 -13.27 29.18
N MET A 373 -0.63 -14.53 28.82
CA MET A 373 0.37 -15.00 27.84
C MET A 373 -0.27 -15.56 26.56
N ASN A 374 -1.60 -15.74 26.53
CA ASN A 374 -2.32 -16.22 25.36
C ASN A 374 -3.64 -15.45 25.21
N TYR A 375 -3.60 -14.34 24.47
CA TYR A 375 -4.77 -13.48 24.27
C TYR A 375 -5.85 -14.14 23.41
N ILE A 376 -5.47 -15.08 22.52
CA ILE A 376 -6.42 -15.89 21.74
C ILE A 376 -7.31 -16.72 22.68
N LYS A 377 -6.70 -17.38 23.67
CA LYS A 377 -7.41 -18.13 24.71
C LYS A 377 -8.24 -17.21 25.58
N LYS A 378 -7.65 -16.12 26.10
CA LYS A 378 -8.33 -15.12 26.93
C LYS A 378 -9.65 -14.66 26.29
N HIS A 379 -9.61 -14.24 25.03
CA HIS A 379 -10.79 -13.75 24.32
C HIS A 379 -11.78 -14.85 23.94
N THR A 380 -11.31 -16.08 23.71
CA THR A 380 -12.21 -17.21 23.40
C THR A 380 -12.97 -17.67 24.64
N SER A 381 -12.30 -17.76 25.79
CA SER A 381 -12.89 -18.14 27.08
C SER A 381 -13.88 -17.09 27.56
N GLY A 382 -13.49 -15.80 27.55
CA GLY A 382 -14.38 -14.70 27.97
C GLY A 382 -15.67 -14.62 27.16
N ARG A 383 -15.66 -15.04 25.89
CA ARG A 383 -16.88 -15.16 25.06
C ARG A 383 -17.75 -16.34 25.42
N ALA A 384 -17.15 -17.50 25.65
CA ALA A 384 -17.91 -18.67 26.06
C ALA A 384 -18.66 -18.40 27.38
N GLU A 385 -18.05 -17.61 28.28
CA GLU A 385 -18.69 -17.13 29.50
C GLU A 385 -19.84 -16.16 29.21
N ALA A 386 -19.63 -15.12 28.39
CA ALA A 386 -20.69 -14.18 28.00
C ALA A 386 -21.88 -14.84 27.28
N GLU A 387 -21.61 -15.75 26.33
CA GLU A 387 -22.65 -16.51 25.60
C GLU A 387 -23.44 -17.45 26.54
N SER A 388 -22.81 -17.92 27.62
CA SER A 388 -23.48 -18.77 28.62
C SER A 388 -24.40 -17.98 29.57
N GLU A 389 -24.17 -16.68 29.75
CA GLU A 389 -24.98 -15.78 30.57
C GLU A 389 -26.22 -15.25 29.82
N ASP A 390 -26.13 -15.04 28.50
CA ASP A 390 -27.23 -14.51 27.66
C ASP A 390 -28.29 -15.54 27.22
N GLY A 391 -28.15 -16.81 27.62
CA GLY A 391 -29.28 -17.75 27.74
C GLY A 391 -29.89 -18.35 26.46
N ASP A 392 -29.40 -18.07 25.25
CA ASP A 392 -29.92 -18.67 24.01
C ASP A 392 -29.13 -19.92 23.57
N VAL A 393 -29.36 -21.04 24.26
CA VAL A 393 -28.87 -22.36 23.82
C VAL A 393 -29.91 -23.01 22.92
N SER A 394 -29.94 -22.63 21.64
CA SER A 394 -30.55 -23.45 20.59
C SER A 394 -29.45 -24.28 19.90
N GLY A 395 -29.26 -25.49 20.45
CA GLY A 395 -28.49 -26.63 19.96
C GLY A 395 -27.77 -26.52 18.61
N THR A 396 -26.49 -26.14 18.64
CA THR A 396 -25.48 -26.66 17.72
C THR A 396 -24.61 -27.68 18.45
N VAL A 397 -24.62 -28.89 17.91
CA VAL A 397 -23.97 -30.08 18.44
C VAL A 397 -22.46 -29.82 18.63
N ALA A 398 -21.97 -30.09 19.84
CA ALA A 398 -20.57 -30.37 20.12
C ALA A 398 -20.11 -31.54 19.23
N GLY A 399 -19.60 -31.22 18.04
CA GLY A 399 -19.29 -32.20 16.99
C GLY A 399 -19.13 -31.62 15.58
N THR A 400 -19.57 -30.39 15.31
CA THR A 400 -19.35 -29.71 14.02
C THR A 400 -18.80 -28.29 14.20
N GLY A 401 -17.50 -28.18 14.50
CA GLY A 401 -16.57 -27.11 14.10
C GLY A 401 -16.99 -25.63 14.07
N THR A 402 -17.91 -25.16 14.91
CA THR A 402 -18.40 -23.77 14.94
C THR A 402 -18.41 -23.25 16.38
N GLY A 403 -17.22 -23.06 16.95
CA GLY A 403 -17.06 -22.56 18.33
C GLY A 403 -17.16 -21.03 18.45
N SER A 404 -17.18 -20.51 19.68
CA SER A 404 -17.12 -19.08 20.07
C SER A 404 -15.81 -18.37 19.67
N GLY A 405 -14.95 -19.03 18.89
CA GLY A 405 -13.56 -18.64 18.60
C GLY A 405 -13.27 -18.13 17.19
N ALA A 406 -14.28 -17.79 16.39
CA ALA A 406 -14.08 -17.32 15.00
C ALA A 406 -13.13 -16.11 14.90
N ARG A 407 -12.04 -16.24 14.11
CA ARG A 407 -11.06 -15.17 13.84
C ARG A 407 -11.06 -14.70 12.39
N ILE A 408 -11.61 -15.47 11.47
CA ILE A 408 -11.51 -15.21 10.03
C ILE A 408 -12.88 -14.90 9.46
N PHE A 409 -13.01 -13.71 8.86
CA PHE A 409 -14.25 -13.17 8.32
C PHE A 409 -14.06 -12.69 6.87
N SER A 410 -15.11 -12.73 6.07
CA SER A 410 -15.11 -12.19 4.70
C SER A 410 -16.51 -11.80 4.24
N SER A 411 -16.63 -11.37 2.98
CA SER A 411 -17.92 -11.13 2.37
C SER A 411 -18.70 -12.42 2.14
N LYS A 412 -20.04 -12.33 2.12
CA LYS A 412 -20.94 -13.46 1.85
C LYS A 412 -20.47 -14.34 0.67
N PRO A 413 -20.59 -15.68 0.73
CA PRO A 413 -20.26 -16.55 -0.40
C PRO A 413 -20.87 -16.09 -1.72
N GLY A 414 -20.07 -16.05 -2.78
CA GLY A 414 -20.49 -15.61 -4.12
C GLY A 414 -20.55 -14.08 -4.31
N THR A 415 -20.32 -13.30 -3.26
CA THR A 415 -20.24 -11.83 -3.32
C THR A 415 -18.81 -11.34 -3.14
N TYR A 416 -18.56 -10.10 -3.56
CA TYR A 416 -17.29 -9.38 -3.41
C TYR A 416 -17.60 -7.94 -3.02
N GLY A 417 -16.71 -7.33 -2.23
CA GLY A 417 -16.84 -5.96 -1.74
C GLY A 417 -16.83 -5.88 -0.22
N ASN A 418 -16.98 -4.66 0.28
CA ASN A 418 -17.05 -4.33 1.71
C ASN A 418 -18.26 -3.46 2.07
N GLY A 419 -19.01 -2.97 1.08
CA GLY A 419 -20.16 -2.08 1.26
C GLY A 419 -19.77 -0.61 1.47
N VAL A 420 -18.78 -0.35 2.32
CA VAL A 420 -18.32 1.00 2.71
C VAL A 420 -17.91 1.85 1.51
N ASN A 421 -17.16 1.28 0.57
CA ASN A 421 -16.74 2.04 -0.62
C ASN A 421 -17.93 2.54 -1.46
N LEU A 422 -19.02 1.76 -1.54
CA LEU A 422 -20.23 2.15 -2.24
C LEU A 422 -20.99 3.24 -1.46
N ALA A 423 -21.07 3.11 -0.13
CA ALA A 423 -21.69 4.11 0.73
C ALA A 423 -20.98 5.47 0.61
N VAL A 424 -19.64 5.47 0.65
CA VAL A 424 -18.80 6.67 0.49
C VAL A 424 -19.01 7.32 -0.87
N TYR A 425 -18.92 6.58 -1.97
CA TYR A 425 -19.07 7.17 -3.31
C TYR A 425 -20.50 7.60 -3.65
N ALA A 426 -21.50 6.95 -3.07
CA ALA A 426 -22.89 7.37 -3.17
C ALA A 426 -23.24 8.51 -2.19
N SER A 427 -22.30 8.91 -1.32
CA SER A 427 -22.54 9.86 -0.22
C SER A 427 -23.70 9.44 0.69
N ALA A 428 -24.00 8.15 0.74
CA ALA A 428 -25.16 7.56 1.43
C ALA A 428 -24.83 7.20 2.88
N TRP A 429 -24.33 8.18 3.63
CA TRP A 429 -23.95 8.06 5.04
C TRP A 429 -23.94 9.44 5.71
N LYS A 430 -24.24 9.50 7.01
CA LYS A 430 -24.24 10.74 7.82
C LYS A 430 -23.20 10.68 8.93
N GLU A 431 -23.06 9.54 9.60
CA GLU A 431 -22.18 9.35 10.76
C GLU A 431 -21.32 8.08 10.60
N ASP A 432 -20.23 7.98 11.36
CA ASP A 432 -19.32 6.82 11.37
C ASP A 432 -20.06 5.49 11.63
N LYS A 433 -21.12 5.57 12.44
CA LYS A 433 -22.02 4.46 12.71
C LYS A 433 -22.64 3.86 11.45
N ASP A 434 -23.04 4.68 10.47
CA ASP A 434 -23.62 4.17 9.22
C ASP A 434 -22.60 3.32 8.45
N LEU A 435 -21.34 3.77 8.40
CA LEU A 435 -20.25 3.06 7.73
C LEU A 435 -19.89 1.76 8.47
N SER A 436 -19.84 1.81 9.80
CA SER A 436 -19.64 0.63 10.67
C SER A 436 -20.74 -0.42 10.44
N ASP A 437 -22.00 -0.01 10.43
CA ASP A 437 -23.17 -0.87 10.24
C ASP A 437 -23.16 -1.55 8.86
N VAL A 438 -22.85 -0.79 7.80
CA VAL A 438 -22.65 -1.34 6.44
C VAL A 438 -21.50 -2.33 6.41
N TYR A 439 -20.38 -2.01 7.07
CA TYR A 439 -19.19 -2.85 7.08
C TYR A 439 -19.47 -4.19 7.76
N LEU A 440 -20.10 -4.18 8.94
CA LEU A 440 -20.53 -5.39 9.65
C LEU A 440 -21.43 -6.23 8.75
N TYR A 441 -22.49 -5.63 8.19
CA TYR A 441 -23.46 -6.36 7.36
C TYR A 441 -22.79 -7.12 6.22
N TRP A 442 -21.86 -6.47 5.50
CA TRP A 442 -21.21 -7.05 4.35
C TRP A 442 -20.12 -8.06 4.69
N ASN A 443 -19.44 -7.93 5.84
CA ASN A 443 -18.23 -8.70 6.17
C ASN A 443 -18.41 -9.69 7.34
N GLY A 444 -19.57 -9.73 7.99
CA GLY A 444 -19.86 -10.63 9.13
C GLY A 444 -20.12 -12.10 8.77
N TYR A 445 -19.32 -12.67 7.86
CA TYR A 445 -19.40 -14.08 7.48
C TYR A 445 -18.12 -14.83 7.85
N GLU A 446 -18.25 -15.88 8.65
CA GLU A 446 -17.16 -16.69 9.18
C GLU A 446 -16.60 -17.67 8.13
N TYR A 447 -15.28 -17.82 8.11
CA TYR A 447 -14.56 -18.77 7.27
C TYR A 447 -13.51 -19.55 8.07
N GLY A 448 -13.19 -20.76 7.64
CA GLY A 448 -12.21 -21.63 8.27
C GLY A 448 -12.36 -23.08 7.84
N LYS A 449 -11.62 -23.98 8.49
CA LYS A 449 -11.72 -25.41 8.22
C LYS A 449 -13.09 -25.93 8.61
N GLY A 450 -13.80 -26.45 7.61
CA GLY A 450 -15.17 -26.94 7.76
C GLY A 450 -16.25 -25.86 7.90
N VAL A 451 -15.91 -24.58 7.74
CA VAL A 451 -16.84 -23.44 7.85
C VAL A 451 -16.68 -22.54 6.62
N PHE A 452 -17.72 -22.37 5.79
CA PHE A 452 -17.62 -21.58 4.56
C PHE A 452 -18.73 -20.54 4.46
N GLY A 453 -18.50 -19.37 5.04
CA GLY A 453 -19.39 -18.20 4.97
C GLY A 453 -20.66 -18.35 5.77
N VAL A 454 -20.54 -18.83 7.01
CA VAL A 454 -21.63 -18.86 7.99
C VAL A 454 -21.88 -17.42 8.47
N GLU A 455 -23.14 -17.01 8.49
CA GLU A 455 -23.53 -15.67 8.97
C GLU A 455 -23.29 -15.58 10.48
N SER A 456 -22.40 -14.68 10.89
CA SER A 456 -21.85 -14.56 12.25
C SER A 456 -21.59 -13.09 12.61
N HIS A 457 -22.54 -12.20 12.32
CA HIS A 457 -22.39 -10.75 12.56
C HIS A 457 -22.09 -10.40 14.03
N ASP A 458 -22.81 -11.02 14.97
CA ASP A 458 -22.66 -10.76 16.41
C ASP A 458 -21.25 -11.16 16.91
N LYS A 459 -20.74 -12.29 16.40
CA LYS A 459 -19.38 -12.75 16.68
C LYS A 459 -18.34 -11.80 16.09
N PHE A 460 -18.59 -11.29 14.88
CA PHE A 460 -17.69 -10.32 14.25
C PHE A 460 -17.68 -9.00 15.03
N ALA A 461 -18.84 -8.48 15.42
CA ALA A 461 -18.94 -7.29 16.26
C ALA A 461 -18.22 -7.49 17.61
N SER A 462 -18.40 -8.65 18.24
CA SER A 462 -17.71 -9.01 19.50
C SER A 462 -16.19 -9.13 19.34
N GLN A 463 -15.70 -9.46 18.14
CA GLN A 463 -14.27 -9.43 17.85
C GLN A 463 -13.73 -8.01 17.76
N LEU A 464 -14.42 -7.17 17.00
CA LEU A 464 -13.99 -5.79 16.76
C LEU A 464 -13.91 -4.97 18.05
N LYS A 465 -14.71 -5.29 19.08
CA LYS A 465 -14.62 -4.68 20.42
C LYS A 465 -13.28 -4.89 21.13
N THR A 466 -12.54 -5.93 20.78
CA THR A 466 -11.26 -6.28 21.42
C THR A 466 -10.04 -5.78 20.65
N VAL A 467 -10.25 -5.19 19.48
CA VAL A 467 -9.18 -4.76 18.57
C VAL A 467 -8.47 -3.55 19.14
N ASP A 468 -7.14 -3.67 19.28
CA ASP A 468 -6.27 -2.59 19.74
C ASP A 468 -5.71 -1.76 18.58
N LEU A 469 -5.47 -2.38 17.42
CA LEU A 469 -5.00 -1.70 16.21
C LEU A 469 -5.45 -2.41 14.95
N THR A 470 -5.52 -1.68 13.83
CA THR A 470 -5.71 -2.27 12.50
C THR A 470 -4.42 -2.25 11.69
N PHE A 471 -4.25 -3.23 10.81
CA PHE A 471 -3.01 -3.39 10.05
C PHE A 471 -3.25 -3.82 8.61
N ASN A 472 -2.46 -3.21 7.71
CA ASN A 472 -2.27 -3.66 6.33
C ASN A 472 -0.82 -3.35 5.90
N LYS A 473 -0.41 -3.72 4.68
CA LYS A 473 0.95 -3.44 4.19
C LYS A 473 1.01 -3.16 2.70
N THR A 474 2.09 -2.52 2.29
CA THR A 474 2.50 -2.42 0.88
C THR A 474 3.76 -3.25 0.63
N VAL A 475 3.83 -3.84 -0.56
CA VAL A 475 4.99 -4.61 -1.03
C VAL A 475 5.63 -4.01 -2.27
N THR A 476 5.05 -2.91 -2.79
CA THR A 476 5.36 -2.40 -4.12
C THR A 476 4.97 -0.94 -4.29
N ASP A 477 5.52 -0.27 -5.31
CA ASP A 477 5.17 1.12 -5.66
C ASP A 477 4.31 1.25 -6.93
N GLU A 478 4.16 0.17 -7.70
CA GLU A 478 3.26 0.03 -8.86
C GLU A 478 1.81 0.19 -8.43
N TYR A 479 1.52 -0.18 -7.18
CA TYR A 479 0.20 -0.16 -6.60
C TYR A 479 0.29 0.26 -5.13
N ASP A 480 -0.66 1.09 -4.70
CA ASP A 480 -0.65 1.72 -3.38
C ASP A 480 -2.06 1.76 -2.78
N LEU A 481 -2.18 2.26 -1.55
CA LEU A 481 -3.46 2.37 -0.85
C LEU A 481 -4.46 3.33 -1.50
N CYS A 482 -3.98 4.25 -2.35
CA CYS A 482 -4.79 5.11 -3.21
C CYS A 482 -4.94 4.51 -4.61
N GLY A 483 -4.57 3.25 -4.83
CA GLY A 483 -4.67 2.52 -6.10
C GLY A 483 -6.05 1.87 -6.33
N CYS A 484 -6.83 1.64 -5.27
CA CYS A 484 -8.20 1.14 -5.36
C CYS A 484 -9.05 1.44 -4.13
N CYS A 485 -10.35 1.62 -4.34
CA CYS A 485 -11.32 1.84 -3.28
C CYS A 485 -11.49 0.67 -2.31
N CYS A 486 -11.04 -0.53 -2.68
CA CYS A 486 -11.09 -1.70 -1.80
C CYS A 486 -10.22 -1.53 -0.55
N TYR A 487 -9.20 -0.66 -0.57
CA TYR A 487 -8.35 -0.44 0.60
C TYR A 487 -9.09 0.37 1.67
N PHE A 488 -9.46 1.63 1.41
CA PHE A 488 -10.20 2.42 2.40
C PHE A 488 -11.54 1.76 2.74
N GLY A 489 -12.24 1.15 1.76
CA GLY A 489 -13.51 0.50 2.04
C GLY A 489 -13.37 -0.75 2.94
N THR A 490 -12.22 -1.44 2.92
CA THR A 490 -12.02 -2.64 3.75
C THR A 490 -11.20 -2.35 4.99
N HIS A 491 -9.99 -1.83 4.84
CA HIS A 491 -9.12 -1.49 5.97
C HIS A 491 -9.65 -0.26 6.70
N GLY A 492 -9.98 0.82 5.99
CA GLY A 492 -10.63 1.97 6.61
C GLY A 492 -11.97 1.60 7.26
N GLY A 493 -12.84 0.87 6.56
CA GLY A 493 -14.09 0.35 7.13
C GLY A 493 -13.90 -0.57 8.35
N LEU A 494 -12.83 -1.38 8.38
CA LEU A 494 -12.43 -2.17 9.54
C LEU A 494 -12.05 -1.28 10.71
N THR A 495 -11.30 -0.21 10.46
CA THR A 495 -10.90 0.78 11.45
C THR A 495 -12.11 1.52 12.02
N THR A 496 -13.00 2.06 11.17
CA THR A 496 -14.24 2.73 11.61
C THR A 496 -15.07 1.80 12.47
N ALA A 497 -15.26 0.56 12.03
CA ALA A 497 -16.07 -0.41 12.77
C ALA A 497 -15.43 -0.81 14.12
N ALA A 498 -14.10 -0.96 14.17
CA ALA A 498 -13.38 -1.24 15.41
C ALA A 498 -13.49 -0.07 16.40
N ARG A 499 -13.29 1.18 15.96
CA ARG A 499 -13.43 2.38 16.80
C ARG A 499 -14.84 2.52 17.35
N GLU A 500 -15.84 2.44 16.47
CA GLU A 500 -17.24 2.61 16.84
C GLU A 500 -17.71 1.54 17.85
N LEU A 501 -17.33 0.27 17.65
CA LEU A 501 -17.78 -0.81 18.52
C LEU A 501 -17.01 -0.89 19.84
N SER A 502 -15.70 -0.62 19.83
CA SER A 502 -14.87 -0.63 21.04
C SER A 502 -15.05 0.63 21.89
N GLY A 503 -15.49 1.74 21.28
CA GLY A 503 -15.52 3.06 21.91
C GLY A 503 -14.14 3.58 22.31
N SER A 504 -13.08 2.97 21.77
CA SER A 504 -11.68 3.27 22.05
C SER A 504 -10.99 3.79 20.79
N ASP A 505 -9.90 4.53 20.97
CA ASP A 505 -9.06 4.89 19.84
C ASP A 505 -8.30 3.66 19.33
N VAL A 506 -8.42 3.40 18.03
CA VAL A 506 -7.82 2.23 17.36
C VAL A 506 -6.96 2.76 16.22
N PRO A 507 -5.63 2.85 16.38
CA PRO A 507 -4.75 3.35 15.33
C PRO A 507 -4.73 2.41 14.12
N ALA A 508 -4.54 2.98 12.93
CA ALA A 508 -4.27 2.22 11.71
C ALA A 508 -2.76 2.23 11.41
N TYR A 509 -2.15 1.05 11.38
CA TYR A 509 -0.75 0.87 11.03
C TYR A 509 -0.60 0.27 9.62
N TYR A 510 0.55 0.56 9.02
CA TYR A 510 0.89 0.16 7.66
C TYR A 510 2.33 -0.36 7.59
N GLY A 511 2.50 -1.61 7.14
CA GLY A 511 3.81 -2.20 6.87
C GLY A 511 4.37 -1.80 5.50
N ASP A 512 5.68 -1.67 5.40
CA ASP A 512 6.43 -1.46 4.16
C ASP A 512 7.43 -2.59 3.94
N THR A 513 7.23 -3.36 2.87
CA THR A 513 8.15 -4.42 2.43
C THR A 513 8.60 -4.25 0.99
N ARG A 514 8.55 -3.02 0.46
CA ARG A 514 9.07 -2.69 -0.87
C ARG A 514 10.56 -2.98 -0.99
N ASP A 515 11.32 -2.64 0.06
CA ASP A 515 12.70 -3.05 0.24
C ASP A 515 12.75 -4.18 1.27
N VAL A 516 13.07 -5.39 0.79
CA VAL A 516 13.14 -6.59 1.66
C VAL A 516 14.26 -6.53 2.70
N ASN A 517 15.25 -5.64 2.51
CA ASN A 517 16.32 -5.44 3.48
C ASN A 517 15.89 -4.46 4.59
N ARG A 518 14.91 -3.59 4.33
CA ARG A 518 14.42 -2.55 5.24
C ARG A 518 12.90 -2.66 5.40
N VAL A 519 12.50 -3.57 6.28
CA VAL A 519 11.09 -3.77 6.66
C VAL A 519 10.72 -2.75 7.73
N GLU A 520 9.71 -1.93 7.48
CA GLU A 520 9.25 -0.90 8.42
C GLU A 520 7.75 -1.04 8.72
N VAL A 521 7.34 -0.61 9.91
CA VAL A 521 5.93 -0.41 10.27
C VAL A 521 5.75 1.04 10.67
N ARG A 522 4.73 1.68 10.13
CA ARG A 522 4.41 3.11 10.31
C ARG A 522 2.91 3.30 10.50
N THR A 523 2.48 4.54 10.71
CA THR A 523 1.04 4.84 10.72
C THR A 523 0.47 4.82 9.30
N LEU A 524 -0.84 4.68 9.17
CA LEU A 524 -1.53 4.85 7.89
C LEU A 524 -1.35 6.29 7.38
N ALA A 525 -1.45 7.30 8.25
CA ALA A 525 -1.17 8.69 7.92
C ALA A 525 0.21 8.87 7.23
N ASP A 526 1.27 8.27 7.77
CA ASP A 526 2.62 8.33 7.17
C ASP A 526 2.66 7.73 5.75
N GLU A 527 1.91 6.65 5.51
CA GLU A 527 1.83 6.07 4.18
C GLU A 527 0.98 6.91 3.22
N VAL A 528 -0.11 7.51 3.69
CA VAL A 528 -0.91 8.46 2.90
C VAL A 528 -0.03 9.65 2.49
N ARG A 529 0.68 10.28 3.44
CA ARG A 529 1.64 11.37 3.18
C ARG A 529 2.68 10.97 2.14
N ARG A 530 3.30 9.78 2.29
CA ARG A 530 4.27 9.28 1.31
C ARG A 530 3.65 9.12 -0.07
N VAL A 531 2.50 8.46 -0.19
CA VAL A 531 1.84 8.19 -1.48
C VAL A 531 1.41 9.49 -2.17
N VAL A 532 0.90 10.45 -1.40
CA VAL A 532 0.51 11.76 -1.90
C VAL A 532 1.73 12.54 -2.41
N ARG A 533 2.79 12.68 -1.60
CA ARG A 533 4.02 13.39 -2.00
C ARG A 533 4.73 12.72 -3.16
N THR A 534 4.80 11.39 -3.18
CA THR A 534 5.55 10.66 -4.21
C THR A 534 4.77 10.56 -5.52
N LYS A 535 3.44 10.51 -5.49
CA LYS A 535 2.61 10.33 -6.69
C LYS A 535 1.66 11.49 -6.87
N LEU A 536 0.59 11.59 -6.10
CA LEU A 536 -0.53 12.49 -6.40
C LEU A 536 -0.09 13.95 -6.60
N LEU A 537 0.75 14.50 -5.73
CA LEU A 537 1.26 15.87 -5.82
C LEU A 537 2.65 15.97 -6.47
N ASN A 538 3.22 14.85 -6.92
CA ASN A 538 4.53 14.86 -7.57
C ASN A 538 4.40 15.38 -9.02
N PRO A 539 5.08 16.48 -9.38
CA PRO A 539 5.02 17.03 -10.74
C PRO A 539 5.38 16.00 -11.81
N LYS A 540 6.35 15.12 -11.56
CA LYS A 540 6.77 14.09 -12.52
C LYS A 540 5.66 13.06 -12.77
N TRP A 541 4.91 12.70 -11.73
CA TRP A 541 3.77 11.79 -11.88
C TRP A 541 2.60 12.48 -12.58
N ILE A 542 2.31 13.74 -12.24
CA ILE A 542 1.26 14.55 -12.88
C ILE A 542 1.51 14.69 -14.38
N GLU A 543 2.74 15.05 -14.78
CA GLU A 543 3.12 15.12 -16.20
C GLU A 543 3.00 13.76 -16.89
N GLY A 544 3.39 12.68 -16.21
CA GLY A 544 3.17 11.32 -16.67
C GLY A 544 1.69 11.05 -16.98
N MET A 545 0.77 11.45 -16.10
CA MET A 545 -0.67 11.30 -16.32
C MET A 545 -1.20 12.20 -17.44
N LYS A 546 -0.73 13.45 -17.55
CA LYS A 546 -1.15 14.40 -18.60
C LYS A 546 -0.93 13.85 -20.01
N ASN A 547 0.13 13.06 -20.21
CA ASN A 547 0.41 12.38 -21.48
C ASN A 547 -0.70 11.39 -21.94
N HIS A 548 -1.64 11.02 -21.05
CA HIS A 548 -2.73 10.08 -21.35
C HIS A 548 -4.12 10.73 -21.35
N GLY A 549 -4.19 12.07 -21.44
CA GLY A 549 -5.43 12.83 -21.67
C GLY A 549 -6.59 12.41 -20.77
N TYR A 550 -7.72 11.99 -21.37
CA TYR A 550 -8.94 11.60 -20.66
C TYR A 550 -8.71 10.58 -19.55
N LYS A 551 -7.90 9.55 -19.82
CA LYS A 551 -7.63 8.46 -18.87
C LYS A 551 -6.71 8.93 -17.74
N GLY A 552 -5.74 9.79 -18.05
CA GLY A 552 -4.89 10.47 -17.08
C GLY A 552 -5.70 11.30 -16.09
N ALA A 553 -6.53 12.21 -16.60
CA ALA A 553 -7.45 13.02 -15.81
C ALA A 553 -8.39 12.17 -14.93
N GLY A 554 -8.95 11.09 -15.49
CA GLY A 554 -9.82 10.18 -14.75
C GLY A 554 -9.12 9.42 -13.61
N ASP A 555 -7.83 9.08 -13.75
CA ASP A 555 -7.09 8.41 -12.69
C ASP A 555 -6.62 9.36 -11.59
N ILE A 556 -6.32 10.62 -11.93
CA ILE A 556 -6.09 11.68 -10.93
C ILE A 556 -7.33 11.84 -10.06
N SER A 557 -8.50 12.04 -10.68
CA SER A 557 -9.79 12.16 -9.96
C SER A 557 -10.07 10.96 -9.06
N LYS A 558 -9.85 9.73 -9.55
CA LYS A 558 -9.98 8.51 -8.73
C LYS A 558 -9.03 8.47 -7.54
N ARG A 559 -7.78 8.93 -7.68
CA ARG A 559 -6.82 8.97 -6.56
C ARG A 559 -7.26 9.98 -5.51
N ILE A 560 -7.71 11.17 -5.91
CA ILE A 560 -8.26 12.19 -4.99
C ILE A 560 -9.50 11.65 -4.27
N GLY A 561 -10.44 11.03 -4.99
CA GLY A 561 -11.60 10.40 -4.37
C GLY A 561 -11.27 9.24 -3.41
N ARG A 562 -10.08 8.64 -3.52
CA ARG A 562 -9.60 7.63 -2.57
C ARG A 562 -8.92 8.25 -1.34
N VAL A 563 -8.26 9.40 -1.49
CA VAL A 563 -7.80 10.21 -0.36
C VAL A 563 -9.01 10.63 0.48
N TYR A 564 -10.05 11.16 -0.15
CA TYR A 564 -11.34 11.42 0.50
C TYR A 564 -11.92 10.17 1.19
N GLY A 565 -11.91 9.01 0.51
CA GLY A 565 -12.41 7.78 1.09
C GLY A 565 -11.63 7.28 2.31
N TRP A 566 -10.31 7.51 2.34
CA TRP A 566 -9.50 7.27 3.54
C TRP A 566 -9.91 8.19 4.66
N GLU A 567 -10.03 9.49 4.40
CA GLU A 567 -10.45 10.44 5.43
C GLU A 567 -11.83 10.13 6.00
N ALA A 568 -12.80 9.84 5.12
CA ALA A 568 -14.16 9.46 5.52
C ALA A 568 -14.25 8.16 6.35
N THR A 569 -13.20 7.33 6.37
CA THR A 569 -13.20 6.05 7.10
C THR A 569 -12.23 6.02 8.28
N THR A 570 -11.14 6.79 8.22
CA THR A 570 -10.09 6.75 9.24
C THR A 570 -9.81 8.10 9.89
N GLN A 571 -10.21 9.23 9.33
CA GLN A 571 -9.86 10.55 9.87
C GLN A 571 -8.34 10.68 10.14
N GLU A 572 -7.52 10.19 9.20
CA GLU A 572 -6.06 10.10 9.30
C GLU A 572 -5.35 10.76 8.09
N VAL A 573 -6.06 11.60 7.34
CA VAL A 573 -5.52 12.38 6.23
C VAL A 573 -5.37 13.83 6.69
N ASP A 574 -4.16 14.38 6.59
CA ASP A 574 -3.93 15.76 7.02
C ASP A 574 -4.65 16.79 6.12
N ASP A 575 -5.13 17.89 6.72
CA ASP A 575 -5.81 18.98 6.00
C ASP A 575 -4.98 19.60 4.88
N TRP A 576 -3.65 19.72 5.08
CA TRP A 576 -2.76 20.28 4.07
C TRP A 576 -2.78 19.48 2.76
N ILE A 577 -3.10 18.18 2.81
CA ILE A 577 -3.21 17.33 1.62
C ILE A 577 -4.40 17.81 0.76
N PHE A 578 -5.53 18.12 1.38
CA PHE A 578 -6.71 18.61 0.67
C PHE A 578 -6.49 20.04 0.14
N ASP A 579 -5.82 20.89 0.91
CA ASP A 579 -5.42 22.22 0.46
C ASP A 579 -4.53 22.14 -0.79
N ASP A 580 -3.48 21.32 -0.76
CA ASP A 580 -2.54 21.18 -1.87
C ASP A 580 -3.17 20.49 -3.09
N ILE A 581 -4.05 19.52 -2.88
CA ILE A 581 -4.87 18.94 -3.96
C ILE A 581 -5.70 20.03 -4.63
N THR A 582 -6.36 20.87 -3.84
CA THR A 582 -7.22 21.95 -4.35
C THR A 582 -6.39 22.98 -5.11
N ARG A 583 -5.27 23.43 -4.53
CA ARG A 583 -4.36 24.37 -5.19
C ARG A 583 -3.82 23.82 -6.51
N THR A 584 -3.38 22.57 -6.51
CA THR A 584 -2.74 21.93 -7.67
C THR A 584 -3.73 21.58 -8.79
N PHE A 585 -4.89 21.02 -8.47
CA PHE A 585 -5.77 20.44 -9.48
C PHE A 585 -6.98 21.31 -9.84
N VAL A 586 -7.37 22.23 -8.94
CA VAL A 586 -8.56 23.07 -9.11
C VAL A 586 -8.17 24.52 -9.35
N LEU A 587 -7.31 25.09 -8.52
CA LEU A 587 -6.98 26.53 -8.56
C LEU A 587 -5.91 26.87 -9.60
N ASP A 588 -4.99 25.95 -9.88
CA ASP A 588 -4.02 26.12 -10.95
C ASP A 588 -4.69 26.18 -12.33
N CYS A 589 -4.39 27.24 -13.09
CA CYS A 589 -5.01 27.50 -14.38
C CYS A 589 -4.63 26.47 -15.44
N GLU A 590 -3.37 25.99 -15.44
CA GLU A 590 -2.90 25.01 -16.43
C GLU A 590 -3.59 23.66 -16.21
N MET A 591 -3.68 23.22 -14.97
CA MET A 591 -4.37 21.99 -14.61
C MET A 591 -5.87 22.08 -14.88
N ARG A 592 -6.52 23.20 -14.57
CA ARG A 592 -7.93 23.42 -14.91
C ARG A 592 -8.16 23.30 -16.42
N GLN A 593 -7.33 23.97 -17.23
CA GLN A 593 -7.41 23.86 -18.69
C GLN A 593 -7.20 22.42 -19.17
N PHE A 594 -6.22 21.70 -18.61
CA PHE A 594 -6.00 20.28 -18.93
C PHE A 594 -7.26 19.44 -18.69
N PHE A 595 -7.92 19.60 -17.53
CA PHE A 595 -9.16 18.88 -17.24
C PHE A 595 -10.31 19.31 -18.13
N GLU A 596 -10.49 20.60 -18.36
CA GLU A 596 -11.54 21.10 -19.26
C GLU A 596 -11.39 20.53 -20.66
N GLU A 597 -10.18 20.44 -21.19
CA GLU A 597 -9.92 19.88 -22.53
C GLU A 597 -10.08 18.35 -22.57
N ASN A 598 -9.63 17.65 -21.54
CA ASN A 598 -9.51 16.20 -21.58
C ASN A 598 -10.66 15.45 -20.89
N ASN A 599 -11.13 15.91 -19.72
CA ASN A 599 -12.19 15.26 -18.95
C ASN A 599 -12.80 16.21 -17.89
N PRO A 600 -13.78 17.07 -18.26
CA PRO A 600 -14.38 18.03 -17.33
C PRO A 600 -15.16 17.35 -16.19
N TYR A 601 -15.70 16.14 -16.42
CA TYR A 601 -16.41 15.37 -15.40
C TYR A 601 -15.48 14.88 -14.28
N ALA A 602 -14.19 14.64 -14.59
CA ALA A 602 -13.21 14.27 -13.57
C ALA A 602 -12.93 15.44 -12.62
N LEU A 603 -12.87 16.66 -13.14
CA LEU A 603 -12.68 17.88 -12.35
C LEU A 603 -13.91 18.21 -11.50
N GLU A 604 -15.10 18.02 -12.07
CA GLU A 604 -16.35 18.18 -11.33
C GLU A 604 -16.43 17.17 -10.16
N GLU A 605 -16.10 15.90 -10.36
CA GLU A 605 -16.06 14.92 -9.26
C GLU A 605 -15.01 15.31 -8.20
N ILE A 606 -13.84 15.83 -8.59
CA ILE A 606 -12.84 16.34 -7.65
C ILE A 606 -13.45 17.47 -6.81
N GLY A 607 -14.04 18.48 -7.47
CA GLY A 607 -14.63 19.62 -6.78
C GLY A 607 -15.76 19.21 -5.83
N ARG A 608 -16.65 18.32 -6.28
CA ARG A 608 -17.75 17.77 -5.47
C ARG A 608 -17.24 17.08 -4.21
N ARG A 609 -16.24 16.20 -4.34
CA ARG A 609 -15.69 15.45 -3.19
C ARG A 609 -14.96 16.36 -2.21
N LEU A 610 -14.24 17.38 -2.69
CA LEU A 610 -13.57 18.36 -1.83
C LEU A 610 -14.57 19.23 -1.07
N LEU A 611 -15.64 19.70 -1.74
CA LEU A 611 -16.71 20.45 -1.08
C LEU A 611 -17.45 19.60 -0.04
N GLU A 612 -17.70 18.33 -0.36
CA GLU A 612 -18.31 17.38 0.57
C GLU A 612 -17.41 17.12 1.79
N ALA A 613 -16.09 17.03 1.61
CA ALA A 613 -15.15 16.89 2.72
C ALA A 613 -15.24 18.09 3.67
N ALA A 614 -15.25 19.31 3.13
CA ALA A 614 -15.38 20.53 3.94
C ALA A 614 -16.76 20.62 4.64
N GLU A 615 -17.86 20.29 3.95
CA GLU A 615 -19.20 20.34 4.54
C GLU A 615 -19.39 19.30 5.66
N ARG A 616 -18.75 18.13 5.55
CA ARG A 616 -18.76 17.07 6.57
C ARG A 616 -17.79 17.33 7.72
N GLY A 617 -16.96 18.36 7.66
CA GLY A 617 -15.91 18.62 8.66
C GLY A 617 -14.76 17.62 8.63
N LEU A 618 -14.58 16.93 7.50
CA LEU A 618 -13.45 16.03 7.23
C LEU A 618 -12.20 16.78 6.75
N TRP A 619 -12.36 18.06 6.41
CA TRP A 619 -11.28 18.93 5.96
C TRP A 619 -11.50 20.32 6.54
N ASP A 620 -10.58 20.77 7.39
CA ASP A 620 -10.50 22.16 7.87
C ASP A 620 -9.69 23.00 6.87
N ALA A 621 -10.38 23.47 5.84
CA ALA A 621 -9.77 24.16 4.72
C ALA A 621 -9.28 25.57 5.05
N ASP A 622 -8.15 25.96 4.44
CA ASP A 622 -7.79 27.38 4.34
C ASP A 622 -8.97 28.16 3.71
N PRO A 623 -9.48 29.22 4.37
CA PRO A 623 -10.61 29.99 3.86
C PRO A 623 -10.45 30.47 2.42
N GLU A 624 -9.23 30.87 2.02
CA GLU A 624 -8.96 31.32 0.65
C GLU A 624 -9.05 30.17 -0.35
N VAL A 625 -8.62 28.97 0.05
CA VAL A 625 -8.70 27.75 -0.77
C VAL A 625 -10.15 27.33 -0.96
N LEU A 626 -10.94 27.33 0.12
CA LEU A 626 -12.34 26.94 0.08
C LEU A 626 -13.18 27.89 -0.77
N ASP A 627 -12.94 29.20 -0.66
CA ASP A 627 -13.62 30.19 -1.50
C ASP A 627 -13.20 30.06 -2.98
N GLY A 628 -11.91 29.80 -3.22
CA GLY A 628 -11.41 29.49 -4.57
C GLY A 628 -12.08 28.25 -5.16
N LEU A 629 -12.22 27.18 -4.38
CA LEU A 629 -12.87 25.93 -4.78
C LEU A 629 -14.34 26.15 -5.14
N LYS A 630 -15.10 26.87 -4.30
CA LYS A 630 -16.52 27.17 -4.57
C LYS A 630 -16.69 27.96 -5.87
N ASN A 631 -15.86 28.97 -6.09
CA ASN A 631 -15.91 29.76 -7.32
C ASN A 631 -15.57 28.91 -8.55
N ALA A 632 -14.51 28.11 -8.47
CA ALA A 632 -14.09 27.24 -9.56
C ALA A 632 -15.14 26.16 -9.86
N TYR A 633 -15.79 25.60 -8.85
CA TYR A 633 -16.86 24.61 -9.02
C TYR A 633 -18.07 25.19 -9.79
N LEU A 634 -18.49 26.42 -9.45
CA LEU A 634 -19.56 27.11 -10.18
C LEU A 634 -19.20 27.37 -11.65
N GLU A 635 -17.95 27.73 -11.94
CA GLU A 635 -17.46 27.89 -13.31
C GLU A 635 -17.51 26.56 -14.08
N MET A 636 -17.08 25.46 -13.44
CA MET A 636 -17.09 24.12 -14.04
C MET A 636 -18.49 23.64 -14.37
N GLU A 637 -19.46 23.82 -13.47
CA GLU A 637 -20.87 23.51 -13.74
C GLU A 637 -21.37 24.28 -14.97
N GLY A 638 -21.06 25.58 -15.05
CA GLY A 638 -21.40 26.41 -16.22
C GLY A 638 -20.80 25.87 -17.54
N VAL A 639 -19.54 25.46 -17.52
CA VAL A 639 -18.86 24.86 -18.69
C VAL A 639 -19.49 23.53 -19.09
N ILE A 640 -19.83 22.68 -18.12
CA ILE A 640 -20.47 21.38 -18.37
C ILE A 640 -21.87 21.60 -18.94
N GLU A 641 -22.67 22.48 -18.34
CA GLU A 641 -24.02 22.81 -18.82
C GLU A 641 -23.99 23.38 -20.26
N GLU A 642 -23.06 24.28 -20.57
CA GLU A 642 -22.89 24.84 -21.92
C GLU A 642 -22.51 23.76 -22.95
N ARG A 643 -21.60 22.86 -22.59
CA ARG A 643 -21.20 21.71 -23.44
C ARG A 643 -22.33 20.69 -23.61
N MET A 644 -23.23 20.60 -22.65
CA MET A 644 -24.33 19.63 -22.61
C MET A 644 -25.62 20.08 -23.32
N GLY A 645 -25.61 21.15 -24.12
CA GLY A 645 -26.82 21.64 -24.83
C GLY A 645 -27.74 20.54 -25.42
N ASP A 646 -29.05 20.73 -25.26
CA ASP A 646 -30.17 19.91 -25.78
C ASP A 646 -30.17 18.39 -25.42
N VAL A 647 -29.60 17.98 -24.29
CA VAL A 647 -29.82 16.62 -23.75
C VAL A 647 -31.25 16.48 -23.20
N LYS A 648 -32.11 15.70 -23.89
CA LYS A 648 -33.53 15.45 -23.54
C LYS A 648 -33.74 14.15 -22.75
N GLY A 649 -33.02 13.96 -21.65
CA GLY A 649 -33.13 12.78 -20.78
C GLY A 649 -33.15 13.15 -19.29
N ASP A 650 -33.47 12.17 -18.43
CA ASP A 650 -33.35 12.33 -16.98
C ASP A 650 -31.88 12.54 -16.61
N PHE A 651 -31.59 13.62 -15.89
CA PHE A 651 -30.25 14.02 -15.46
C PHE A 651 -30.15 13.86 -13.93
N GLN A 652 -29.04 13.28 -13.47
CA GLN A 652 -28.68 13.31 -12.06
C GLN A 652 -27.99 14.65 -11.79
N GLY A 653 -28.73 15.59 -11.19
CA GLY A 653 -28.16 16.86 -10.72
C GLY A 653 -27.12 16.67 -9.62
N GLY A 654 -26.40 17.73 -9.26
CA GLY A 654 -25.43 17.74 -8.16
C GLY A 654 -26.04 17.56 -6.76
N SER A 655 -27.36 17.35 -6.65
CA SER A 655 -28.02 17.07 -5.37
C SER A 655 -27.61 15.70 -4.83
N ILE A 656 -26.98 15.70 -3.67
CA ILE A 656 -26.67 14.48 -2.91
C ILE A 656 -27.90 14.12 -2.06
N ASP A 657 -28.74 13.21 -2.56
CA ASP A 657 -29.84 12.64 -1.78
C ASP A 657 -29.31 11.53 -0.87
N VAL A 658 -29.07 11.86 0.41
CA VAL A 658 -28.59 10.90 1.41
C VAL A 658 -29.76 10.00 1.83
N VAL A 659 -29.60 8.68 1.64
CA VAL A 659 -30.57 7.67 2.08
C VAL A 659 -29.92 6.73 3.09
N THR A 660 -30.43 6.72 4.32
CA THR A 660 -29.88 5.99 5.48
C THR A 660 -30.70 4.75 5.85
N ALA A 661 -30.18 3.94 6.77
CA ALA A 661 -30.89 2.77 7.30
C ALA A 661 -32.25 3.16 7.91
N GLU A 662 -32.34 4.32 8.56
CA GLU A 662 -33.59 4.82 9.17
C GLU A 662 -34.68 5.14 8.14
N GLU A 663 -34.26 5.58 6.95
CA GLU A 663 -35.14 5.97 5.85
C GLU A 663 -35.55 4.76 4.98
N VAL A 664 -34.84 3.62 5.09
CA VAL A 664 -35.12 2.38 4.36
C VAL A 664 -35.57 1.28 5.32
N ALA A 665 -36.89 1.08 5.43
CA ALA A 665 -37.49 0.14 6.38
C ALA A 665 -36.90 -1.30 6.32
N GLY A 666 -36.54 -1.78 5.13
CA GLY A 666 -35.91 -3.09 4.96
C GLY A 666 -34.45 -3.17 5.42
N TRP A 667 -33.73 -2.04 5.39
CA TRP A 667 -32.38 -1.93 5.94
C TRP A 667 -32.46 -1.82 7.46
N LYS A 668 -33.30 -0.93 7.99
CA LYS A 668 -33.57 -0.80 9.44
C LYS A 668 -33.85 -2.15 10.12
N ALA A 669 -34.81 -2.90 9.59
CA ALA A 669 -35.21 -4.19 10.17
C ALA A 669 -34.09 -5.25 10.17
N LYS A 670 -33.13 -5.15 9.23
CA LYS A 670 -31.95 -6.03 9.21
C LYS A 670 -30.92 -5.60 10.24
N MET A 671 -30.70 -4.29 10.41
CA MET A 671 -29.74 -3.77 11.38
C MET A 671 -30.20 -4.00 12.82
N GLU A 672 -31.49 -3.79 13.13
CA GLU A 672 -32.07 -4.12 14.44
C GLU A 672 -31.83 -5.60 14.80
N LYS A 673 -31.93 -6.51 13.82
CA LYS A 673 -31.67 -7.93 14.05
C LYS A 673 -30.19 -8.25 14.35
N ILE A 674 -29.27 -7.45 13.81
CA ILE A 674 -27.81 -7.68 13.91
C ILE A 674 -27.22 -7.03 15.17
N LEU A 675 -27.76 -5.90 15.59
CA LEU A 675 -27.17 -5.10 16.67
C LEU A 675 -27.89 -5.28 18.02
N GLY A 676 -29.07 -5.90 18.04
CA GLY A 676 -29.88 -6.12 19.25
C GLY A 676 -30.98 -5.09 19.40
#